data_AF-A0A7S4L208-F1
#
_entry.id   AF-A0A7S4L208-F1
#
_cell.length_a   1.000
_cell.length_b   1.000
_cell.length_c   1.000
_cell.angle_alpha   90.00
_cell.angle_beta   90.00
_cell.angle_gamma   90.00
#
_symmetry.space_group_name_H-M   'P 1'
#
loop_
_entity.id
_entity.type
_entity.pdbx_description
1 polymer ?
#
loop_
_entity_poly.entity_id
_entity_poly.type
_entity_poly.pdbx_seq_one_letter_code
_entity_poly.pdbx_strand_id
1 'polypeptide(L)'
;GKISSFVFGKDKDEENCIPLGSVALSITEYNGYFRQGEQHVALWPKIVANPADSILSNPDPKAMQLWIEFPTFKRPVVPLNIIDPKVVEKNRQIGDINLPAAKKNQIGQLFKWDKESLLGERNETTAHNIWRYRFSAREMFPEHLSKIILCAPKKEDDEIRALVDPNYGLPPIEIPASQALELLDYKYGNKYVRRFAVERLAKCPDNQIALWMLQLVQALKYEPRHYSCLSYLLIYRALHSKKLGFAFFWMLVAEISSEKEGGAVGSKGLYLTPSSSQRFLLYIDAYLNFCGDEMKKSLLDQLKLMDHFSNVAEAIQGLKAGNLDQLKKDRNAKARELLSEIKFPPLFSLPTDSDCQLASVFTENCKVMVSAAAPLWLVFNSEEVDAYPSLVIFKRGDDLRKDILSLQMFRLFDHIWKQDGLDLRVTAYQVVMTGRDTGLVQVVTNSRTVADIQKEEAGVRGAFKSTGLLRWLEEKNPSKGHLEQAIDNFICSCAAYCVATYVLGVGDRHNDNIMVTETGLFFHIDFGYILGDFLKFGIIDRETAPFILTKEFVKVMGGEDSKGFQRFSDFCVRAYELLRQNTNLIISLFSMMLSCGIPGVSRYEDLYFLHNSLAIEMNEKEAKSHFLKLIKESLRCRRTQFNFAAHILAN
;
A
#
# COMPACT_ATOMS: atom_id res chain seq x y z
N GLY A 1 9.65 -8.71 25.68
CA GLY A 1 9.33 -7.36 26.20
C GLY A 1 10.35 -6.36 25.72
N LYS A 2 9.99 -5.08 25.70
CA LYS A 2 10.78 -3.94 25.21
C LYS A 2 10.78 -2.85 26.28
N ILE A 3 11.91 -2.21 26.54
CA ILE A 3 12.03 -0.98 27.31
C ILE A 3 12.06 0.17 26.31
N SER A 4 11.20 1.16 26.50
CA SER A 4 11.21 2.40 25.73
C SER A 4 11.45 3.54 26.70
N SER A 5 12.44 4.37 26.40
CA SER A 5 12.81 5.53 27.20
C SER A 5 12.70 6.80 26.37
N PHE A 6 12.15 7.85 26.98
CA PHE A 6 12.08 9.20 26.42
C PHE A 6 12.89 10.13 27.31
N VAL A 7 13.73 10.94 26.70
CA VAL A 7 14.50 11.96 27.39
C VAL A 7 13.88 13.30 27.10
N PHE A 8 13.52 14.04 28.15
CA PHE A 8 12.96 15.38 28.08
C PHE A 8 13.95 16.38 28.70
N GLY A 9 14.07 17.54 28.06
CA GLY A 9 14.70 18.72 28.64
C GLY A 9 13.62 19.66 29.19
N LYS A 10 13.97 20.51 30.14
CA LYS A 10 13.13 21.63 30.55
C LYS A 10 13.61 22.90 29.83
N ASP A 11 12.68 23.78 29.45
CA ASP A 11 13.07 25.13 29.02
C ASP A 11 13.63 25.95 30.19
N LYS A 12 14.16 27.15 29.90
CA LYS A 12 14.81 28.02 30.90
C LYS A 12 13.87 28.49 32.01
N ASP A 13 12.56 28.48 31.78
CA ASP A 13 11.53 28.93 32.71
C ASP A 13 10.91 27.73 33.47
N GLU A 14 11.38 26.51 33.21
CA GLU A 14 10.93 25.22 33.77
C GLU A 14 9.45 24.88 33.55
N GLU A 15 8.70 25.66 32.75
CA GLU A 15 7.27 25.46 32.55
C GLU A 15 6.96 24.38 31.50
N ASN A 16 7.86 24.13 30.54
CA ASN A 16 7.62 23.16 29.46
C ASN A 16 8.68 22.06 29.37
N CYS A 17 8.23 20.81 29.30
CA CYS A 17 9.06 19.64 28.97
C CYS A 17 9.17 19.47 27.45
N ILE A 18 10.39 19.57 26.91
CA ILE A 18 10.69 19.43 25.49
C ILE A 18 11.32 18.04 25.26
N PRO A 19 10.76 17.19 24.38
CA PRO A 19 11.37 15.89 24.06
C PRO A 19 12.70 16.10 23.31
N LEU A 20 13.78 15.53 23.85
CA LEU A 20 15.13 15.59 23.28
C LEU A 20 15.45 14.37 22.41
N GLY A 21 14.83 13.23 22.72
CA GLY A 21 14.99 12.02 21.93
C GLY A 21 14.35 10.79 22.58
N SER A 22 14.35 9.70 21.81
CA SER A 22 13.77 8.43 22.24
C SER A 22 14.69 7.26 21.90
N VAL A 23 14.63 6.21 22.71
CA VAL A 23 15.30 4.95 22.41
C VAL A 23 14.49 3.79 22.93
N ALA A 24 14.65 2.67 22.24
CA ALA A 24 13.94 1.45 22.50
C ALA A 24 14.94 0.30 22.52
N LEU A 25 14.85 -0.57 23.53
CA LEU A 25 15.76 -1.69 23.71
C LEU A 25 14.98 -2.95 24.07
N SER A 26 15.30 -4.07 23.42
CA SER A 26 14.76 -5.37 23.81
C SER A 26 15.34 -5.82 25.15
N ILE A 27 14.50 -6.30 26.06
CA ILE A 27 14.91 -6.81 27.39
C ILE A 27 15.75 -8.10 27.27
N THR A 28 15.55 -8.84 26.18
CA THR A 28 16.34 -10.04 25.84
C THR A 28 17.28 -9.77 24.68
N GLU A 29 18.44 -10.42 24.68
CA GLU A 29 19.36 -10.47 23.55
C GLU A 29 18.86 -11.43 22.44
N TYR A 30 19.60 -11.46 21.32
CA TYR A 30 19.26 -12.27 20.14
C TYR A 30 19.23 -13.78 20.45
N ASN A 31 20.14 -14.22 21.31
CA ASN A 31 20.28 -15.59 21.83
C ASN A 31 19.19 -15.96 22.86
N GLY A 32 18.35 -15.01 23.27
CA GLY A 32 17.25 -15.23 24.19
C GLY A 32 17.58 -15.03 25.68
N TYR A 33 18.82 -14.73 26.05
CA TYR A 33 19.16 -14.37 27.43
C TYR A 33 18.63 -12.97 27.77
N PHE A 34 18.30 -12.73 29.04
CA PHE A 34 18.05 -11.39 29.56
C PHE A 34 19.34 -10.56 29.50
N ARG A 35 19.22 -9.30 29.07
CA ARG A 35 20.32 -8.34 29.15
C ARG A 35 20.74 -8.11 30.60
N GLN A 36 22.04 -7.96 30.81
CA GLN A 36 22.65 -7.74 32.11
C GLN A 36 23.79 -6.73 31.98
N GLY A 37 24.06 -6.00 33.05
CA GLY A 37 25.15 -5.02 33.09
C GLY A 37 24.86 -3.75 32.29
N GLU A 38 25.91 -3.00 32.04
CA GLU A 38 25.86 -1.68 31.40
C GLU A 38 25.57 -1.80 29.89
N GLN A 39 24.68 -0.94 29.40
CA GLN A 39 24.31 -0.81 28.00
C GLN A 39 24.39 0.66 27.59
N HIS A 40 25.11 0.94 26.50
CA HIS A 40 25.16 2.26 25.88
C HIS A 40 24.27 2.27 24.65
N VAL A 41 23.32 3.19 24.61
CA VAL A 41 22.40 3.33 23.48
C VAL A 41 22.29 4.78 23.05
N ALA A 42 22.38 5.01 21.75
CA ALA A 42 22.24 6.34 21.16
C ALA A 42 20.76 6.64 20.87
N LEU A 43 20.32 7.84 21.26
CA LEU A 43 18.96 8.31 21.09
C LEU A 43 18.66 8.70 19.65
N TRP A 44 17.43 8.45 19.23
CA TRP A 44 16.86 9.01 18.00
C TRP A 44 16.32 10.41 18.28
N PRO A 45 16.66 11.43 17.45
CA PRO A 45 16.14 12.79 17.58
C PRO A 45 14.67 12.81 17.16
N LYS A 46 13.76 12.55 18.11
CA LYS A 46 12.32 12.47 17.87
C LYS A 46 11.54 13.26 18.92
N ILE A 47 10.50 13.93 18.41
CA ILE A 47 9.57 14.75 19.21
C ILE A 47 8.35 13.92 19.66
N VAL A 48 8.04 12.81 18.99
CA VAL A 48 6.87 11.96 19.28
C VAL A 48 7.26 10.47 19.28
N ALA A 49 6.78 9.75 20.29
CA ALA A 49 6.87 8.29 20.42
C ALA A 49 6.14 7.61 19.26
N ASN A 50 6.80 6.68 18.56
CA ASN A 50 6.12 5.77 17.63
C ASN A 50 6.17 4.35 18.21
N PRO A 51 5.06 3.65 18.41
CA PRO A 51 5.07 2.24 18.83
C PRO A 51 5.95 1.34 17.94
N ALA A 52 6.09 1.67 16.66
CA ALA A 52 7.00 1.06 15.68
C ALA A 52 8.46 1.50 15.80
N ASP A 53 8.81 2.27 16.84
CA ASP A 53 10.17 2.75 17.08
C ASP A 53 11.13 1.56 17.12
N SER A 54 12.21 1.70 16.37
CA SER A 54 13.20 0.65 16.28
C SER A 54 13.82 0.35 17.62
N ILE A 55 14.11 -0.92 17.84
CA ILE A 55 14.88 -1.40 19.00
C ILE A 55 16.40 -1.21 18.81
N LEU A 56 16.82 -0.56 17.72
CA LEU A 56 18.22 -0.33 17.41
C LEU A 56 18.65 1.06 17.89
N SER A 57 19.92 1.13 18.28
CA SER A 57 20.61 2.38 18.60
C SER A 57 20.72 3.26 17.35
N ASN A 58 20.69 4.58 17.52
CA ASN A 58 21.02 5.51 16.45
C ASN A 58 22.50 5.31 16.02
N PRO A 59 22.79 5.07 14.72
CA PRO A 59 24.15 4.85 14.25
C PRO A 59 24.96 6.15 14.13
N ASP A 60 24.34 7.33 14.20
CA ASP A 60 25.05 8.60 14.12
C ASP A 60 26.01 8.75 15.32
N PRO A 61 27.33 8.86 15.10
CA PRO A 61 28.31 9.01 16.17
C PRO A 61 28.12 10.31 16.99
N LYS A 62 27.38 11.29 16.47
CA LYS A 62 27.05 12.55 17.16
C LYS A 62 25.75 12.48 17.96
N ALA A 63 25.02 11.36 17.88
CA ALA A 63 23.76 11.21 18.60
C ALA A 63 23.99 11.18 20.13
N MET A 64 23.03 11.75 20.86
CA MET A 64 23.02 11.74 22.32
C MET A 64 23.02 10.31 22.85
N GLN A 65 23.87 10.03 23.83
CA GLN A 65 24.01 8.69 24.43
C GLN A 65 23.22 8.60 25.73
N LEU A 66 22.56 7.47 25.94
CA LEU A 66 21.89 7.09 27.18
C LEU A 66 22.54 5.83 27.73
N TRP A 67 22.88 5.86 29.02
CA TRP A 67 23.51 4.75 29.73
C TRP A 67 22.45 4.08 30.58
N ILE A 68 22.29 2.77 30.41
CA ILE A 68 21.28 1.96 31.10
C ILE A 68 21.97 0.76 31.75
N GLU A 69 21.82 0.60 33.06
CA GLU A 69 22.33 -0.55 33.78
C GLU A 69 21.21 -1.57 34.04
N PHE A 70 21.38 -2.79 33.54
CA PHE A 70 20.50 -3.91 33.82
C PHE A 70 20.99 -4.72 35.03
N PRO A 71 20.09 -5.30 35.83
CA PRO A 71 20.47 -6.19 36.92
C PRO A 71 21.42 -7.29 36.44
N THR A 72 22.51 -7.49 37.18
CA THR A 72 23.49 -8.54 36.89
C THR A 72 23.29 -9.71 37.85
N PHE A 73 23.29 -10.92 37.31
CA PHE A 73 23.06 -12.16 38.02
C PHE A 73 24.30 -13.06 37.91
N LYS A 74 24.49 -13.97 38.88
CA LYS A 74 25.64 -14.90 38.89
C LYS A 74 25.68 -15.84 37.67
N ARG A 75 24.54 -16.03 36.99
CA ARG A 75 24.40 -16.89 35.81
C ARG A 75 23.53 -16.19 34.77
N PRO A 76 23.71 -16.50 33.47
CA PRO A 76 22.80 -16.02 32.43
C PRO A 76 21.36 -16.43 32.74
N VAL A 77 20.43 -15.49 32.63
CA VAL A 77 19.00 -15.72 32.86
C VAL A 77 18.31 -15.85 31.50
N VAL A 78 17.44 -16.84 31.34
CA VAL A 78 16.60 -17.01 30.13
C VAL A 78 15.13 -17.01 30.51
N PRO A 79 14.23 -16.55 29.63
CA PRO A 79 12.80 -16.78 29.77
C PRO A 79 12.53 -18.29 29.81
N LEU A 80 11.80 -18.75 30.84
CA LEU A 80 11.31 -20.11 30.90
C LEU A 80 10.36 -20.35 29.73
N ASN A 81 10.68 -21.34 28.91
CA ASN A 81 9.87 -21.74 27.76
C ASN A 81 9.21 -23.11 28.00
N ILE A 82 9.03 -23.47 29.27
CA ILE A 82 8.42 -24.72 29.70
C ILE A 82 6.92 -24.50 29.83
N ILE A 83 6.15 -25.33 29.13
CA ILE A 83 4.69 -25.32 29.25
C ILE A 83 4.35 -25.94 30.60
N ASP A 84 3.73 -25.18 31.51
CA ASP A 84 3.28 -25.72 32.80
C ASP A 84 2.13 -26.73 32.56
N PRO A 85 2.31 -28.02 32.91
CA PRO A 85 1.26 -29.03 32.75
C PRO A 85 -0.05 -28.66 33.45
N LYS A 86 0.00 -27.89 34.54
CA LYS A 86 -1.20 -27.41 35.25
C LYS A 86 -2.00 -26.41 34.41
N VAL A 87 -1.32 -25.56 33.65
CA VAL A 87 -1.96 -24.61 32.72
C VAL A 87 -2.65 -25.38 31.59
N VAL A 88 -1.97 -26.40 31.04
CA VAL A 88 -2.54 -27.25 29.98
C VAL A 88 -3.81 -27.94 30.46
N GLU A 89 -3.76 -28.57 31.63
CA GLU A 89 -4.91 -29.30 32.19
C GLU A 89 -6.08 -28.36 32.51
N LYS A 90 -5.80 -27.19 33.09
CA LYS A 90 -6.80 -26.14 33.32
C LYS A 90 -7.47 -25.70 32.02
N ASN A 91 -6.70 -25.46 30.97
CA ASN A 91 -7.23 -24.99 29.69
C ASN A 91 -8.10 -26.06 28.99
N ARG A 92 -7.71 -27.35 29.08
CA ARG A 92 -8.53 -28.46 28.59
C ARG A 92 -9.92 -28.48 29.24
N GLN A 93 -9.98 -28.27 30.56
CA GLN A 93 -11.25 -28.23 31.29
C GLN A 93 -12.11 -27.01 30.94
N ILE A 94 -11.51 -25.91 30.49
CA ILE A 94 -12.23 -24.69 30.08
C ILE A 94 -12.78 -24.78 28.64
N GLY A 95 -12.15 -25.57 27.77
CA GLY A 95 -12.55 -25.75 26.37
C GLY A 95 -13.97 -26.30 26.18
N ASP A 96 -14.56 -26.92 27.22
CA ASP A 96 -15.86 -27.61 27.18
C ASP A 96 -17.07 -26.78 27.69
N ILE A 97 -16.93 -25.46 27.91
CA ILE A 97 -18.03 -24.67 28.51
C ILE A 97 -19.14 -24.39 27.49
N ASN A 98 -20.25 -25.13 27.61
CA ASN A 98 -21.50 -24.84 26.90
C ASN A 98 -22.19 -23.61 27.52
N LEU A 99 -21.91 -22.41 27.00
CA LEU A 99 -22.53 -21.17 27.48
C LEU A 99 -24.02 -21.09 27.08
N PRO A 100 -24.91 -20.56 27.95
CA PRO A 100 -26.31 -20.27 27.58
C PRO A 100 -26.40 -19.31 26.39
N ALA A 101 -27.42 -19.46 25.54
CA ALA A 101 -27.62 -18.64 24.34
C ALA A 101 -27.63 -17.11 24.62
N ALA A 102 -28.20 -16.69 25.75
CA ALA A 102 -28.19 -15.28 26.17
C ALA A 102 -26.76 -14.74 26.37
N LYS A 103 -25.85 -15.53 26.96
CA LYS A 103 -24.44 -15.15 27.13
C LYS A 103 -23.68 -15.17 25.80
N LYS A 104 -23.99 -16.11 24.90
CA LYS A 104 -23.41 -16.13 23.54
C LYS A 104 -23.77 -14.85 22.78
N ASN A 105 -25.03 -14.44 22.84
CA ASN A 105 -25.50 -13.19 22.24
C ASN A 105 -24.84 -11.97 22.88
N GLN A 106 -24.70 -11.95 24.21
CA GLN A 106 -24.02 -10.87 24.92
C GLN A 106 -22.55 -10.73 24.48
N ILE A 107 -21.82 -11.85 24.36
CA ILE A 107 -20.42 -11.84 23.90
C ILE A 107 -20.34 -11.36 22.45
N GLY A 108 -21.22 -11.84 21.56
CA GLY A 108 -21.26 -11.40 20.17
C GLY A 108 -21.50 -9.89 20.02
N GLN A 109 -22.29 -9.28 20.92
CA GLN A 109 -22.49 -7.83 20.92
C GLN A 109 -21.22 -7.02 21.24
N LEU A 110 -20.24 -7.60 21.96
CA LEU A 110 -18.96 -6.94 22.25
C LEU A 110 -18.05 -6.81 21.02
N PHE A 111 -18.30 -7.62 20.00
CA PHE A 111 -17.51 -7.63 18.76
C PHE A 111 -18.11 -6.78 17.65
N LYS A 112 -19.29 -6.18 17.87
CA LYS A 112 -19.81 -5.17 16.95
C LYS A 112 -18.77 -4.07 16.78
N TRP A 113 -18.45 -3.79 15.52
CA TRP A 113 -17.53 -2.73 15.15
C TRP A 113 -18.11 -1.39 15.60
N ASP A 114 -17.41 -0.71 16.49
CA ASP A 114 -17.68 0.70 16.81
C ASP A 114 -16.52 1.56 16.30
N LYS A 115 -16.82 2.84 16.12
CA LYS A 115 -15.87 3.85 15.66
C LYS A 115 -14.66 3.98 16.61
N GLU A 116 -14.86 3.69 17.89
CA GLU A 116 -13.84 3.68 18.95
C GLU A 116 -12.80 2.56 18.76
N SER A 117 -13.22 1.38 18.29
CA SER A 117 -12.32 0.26 17.99
C SER A 117 -11.25 0.59 16.93
N LEU A 118 -11.53 1.54 16.01
CA LEU A 118 -10.61 1.98 14.95
C LEU A 118 -9.56 2.98 15.44
N LEU A 119 -9.90 3.83 16.41
CA LEU A 119 -8.95 4.76 17.04
C LEU A 119 -7.90 4.05 17.90
N GLY A 120 -8.12 2.77 18.20
CA GLY A 120 -7.37 2.08 19.24
C GLY A 120 -7.68 2.61 20.64
N GLU A 121 -8.78 3.37 20.80
CA GLU A 121 -9.29 3.73 22.12
C GLU A 121 -9.92 2.49 22.75
N ARG A 122 -9.13 1.86 23.63
CA ARG A 122 -9.54 0.66 24.35
C ARG A 122 -10.59 1.05 25.39
N ASN A 123 -11.85 0.75 25.11
CA ASN A 123 -12.88 0.72 26.16
C ASN A 123 -12.52 -0.39 27.16
N GLU A 124 -11.98 -0.01 28.32
CA GLU A 124 -11.47 -0.96 29.31
C GLU A 124 -12.54 -1.92 29.84
N THR A 125 -13.81 -1.48 29.88
CA THR A 125 -14.92 -2.33 30.32
C THR A 125 -15.22 -3.41 29.29
N THR A 126 -15.32 -3.03 28.01
CA THR A 126 -15.51 -3.97 26.90
C THR A 126 -14.32 -4.93 26.79
N ALA A 127 -13.09 -4.41 26.86
CA ALA A 127 -11.88 -5.23 26.82
C ALA A 127 -11.80 -6.23 27.97
N HIS A 128 -12.11 -5.79 29.19
CA HIS A 128 -12.19 -6.68 30.35
C HIS A 128 -13.22 -7.80 30.14
N ASN A 129 -14.40 -7.48 29.61
CA ASN A 129 -15.44 -8.47 29.35
C ASN A 129 -15.06 -9.46 28.23
N ILE A 130 -14.47 -8.98 27.13
CA ILE A 130 -13.94 -9.85 26.07
C ILE A 130 -12.88 -10.79 26.65
N TRP A 131 -11.94 -10.27 27.42
CA TRP A 131 -10.86 -11.06 28.00
C TRP A 131 -11.37 -12.09 29.02
N ARG A 132 -12.36 -11.71 29.84
CA ARG A 132 -13.03 -12.62 30.79
C ARG A 132 -13.57 -13.87 30.09
N TYR A 133 -14.08 -13.74 28.87
CA TYR A 133 -14.63 -14.84 28.07
C TYR A 133 -13.72 -15.31 26.92
N ARG A 134 -12.43 -14.94 26.91
CA ARG A 134 -11.49 -15.14 25.79
C ARG A 134 -11.50 -16.52 25.14
N PHE A 135 -11.55 -17.59 25.92
CA PHE A 135 -11.54 -18.95 25.38
C PHE A 135 -12.84 -19.29 24.66
N SER A 136 -13.99 -18.97 25.25
CA SER A 136 -15.27 -19.14 24.58
C SER A 136 -15.41 -18.20 23.37
N ALA A 137 -14.93 -16.96 23.48
CA ALA A 137 -14.94 -16.00 22.39
C ALA A 137 -14.08 -16.47 21.21
N ARG A 138 -12.91 -17.06 21.48
CA ARG A 138 -12.03 -17.65 20.47
C ARG A 138 -12.72 -18.75 19.68
N GLU A 139 -13.47 -19.64 20.34
CA GLU A 139 -14.19 -20.73 19.67
C GLU A 139 -15.42 -20.25 18.90
N MET A 140 -16.16 -19.28 19.46
CA MET A 140 -17.42 -18.81 18.86
C MET A 140 -17.22 -17.76 17.76
N PHE A 141 -16.17 -16.94 17.87
CA PHE A 141 -15.88 -15.81 17.00
C PHE A 141 -14.38 -15.79 16.62
N PRO A 142 -13.87 -16.85 15.98
CA PRO A 142 -12.46 -16.97 15.62
C PRO A 142 -11.98 -15.82 14.72
N GLU A 143 -12.87 -15.20 13.95
CA GLU A 143 -12.61 -14.02 13.11
C GLU A 143 -12.21 -12.76 13.90
N HIS A 144 -12.41 -12.77 15.21
CA HIS A 144 -12.05 -11.68 16.11
C HIS A 144 -10.85 -12.00 17.00
N LEU A 145 -10.06 -13.03 16.68
CA LEU A 145 -8.88 -13.44 17.44
C LEU A 145 -7.91 -12.27 17.71
N SER A 146 -7.70 -11.40 16.72
CA SER A 146 -6.87 -10.20 16.84
C SER A 146 -7.37 -9.27 17.97
N LYS A 147 -8.66 -8.93 17.97
CA LYS A 147 -9.31 -8.13 19.02
C LYS A 147 -9.29 -8.82 20.38
N ILE A 148 -9.48 -10.14 20.44
CA ILE A 148 -9.39 -10.91 21.71
C ILE A 148 -7.99 -10.78 22.32
N ILE A 149 -6.94 -10.93 21.50
CA ILE A 149 -5.55 -10.82 21.96
C ILE A 149 -5.24 -9.40 22.46
N LEU A 150 -5.74 -8.35 21.80
CA LEU A 150 -5.54 -6.96 22.24
C LEU A 150 -6.18 -6.64 23.60
N CYS A 151 -7.22 -7.40 23.99
CA CYS A 151 -7.88 -7.22 25.28
C CYS A 151 -7.06 -7.77 26.46
N ALA A 152 -6.00 -8.55 26.17
CA ALA A 152 -5.17 -9.17 27.20
C ALA A 152 -4.55 -8.14 28.18
N PRO A 153 -4.52 -8.44 29.49
CA PRO A 153 -3.72 -7.73 30.45
C PRO A 153 -2.23 -7.92 30.16
N LYS A 154 -1.40 -6.90 30.45
CA LYS A 154 0.05 -6.89 30.15
C LYS A 154 0.88 -8.01 30.82
N LYS A 155 0.30 -8.86 31.68
CA LYS A 155 0.99 -9.89 32.49
C LYS A 155 0.74 -11.33 32.04
N GLU A 156 -0.04 -11.59 30.98
CA GLU A 156 -0.62 -12.92 30.71
C GLU A 156 -0.07 -13.60 29.43
N ASP A 157 1.26 -13.71 29.30
CA ASP A 157 1.91 -14.26 28.09
C ASP A 157 1.50 -15.72 27.79
N ASP A 158 1.31 -16.55 28.84
CA ASP A 158 0.91 -17.96 28.70
C ASP A 158 -0.53 -18.12 28.20
N GLU A 159 -1.45 -17.27 28.65
CA GLU A 159 -2.84 -17.35 28.20
C GLU A 159 -2.99 -16.81 26.78
N ILE A 160 -2.27 -15.75 26.41
CA ILE A 160 -2.18 -15.29 25.02
C ILE A 160 -1.63 -16.40 24.13
N ARG A 161 -0.58 -17.10 24.59
CA ARG A 161 -0.01 -18.23 23.86
C ARG A 161 -1.01 -19.38 23.73
N ALA A 162 -1.81 -19.65 24.76
CA ALA A 162 -2.86 -20.67 24.70
C ALA A 162 -3.89 -20.42 23.59
N LEU A 163 -4.20 -19.16 23.28
CA LEU A 163 -5.12 -18.82 22.20
C LEU A 163 -4.62 -19.23 20.80
N VAL A 164 -3.32 -19.45 20.61
CA VAL A 164 -2.73 -19.72 19.28
C VAL A 164 -1.93 -21.02 19.20
N ASP A 165 -1.46 -21.56 20.33
CA ASP A 165 -0.60 -22.76 20.41
C ASP A 165 -1.39 -23.93 21.04
N PRO A 166 -1.76 -24.96 20.26
CA PRO A 166 -2.55 -26.09 20.78
C PRO A 166 -1.82 -26.90 21.86
N ASN A 167 -0.49 -26.76 22.00
CA ASN A 167 0.26 -27.41 23.07
C ASN A 167 -0.12 -26.90 24.47
N TYR A 168 -0.87 -25.80 24.55
CA TYR A 168 -1.39 -25.23 25.81
C TYR A 168 -2.79 -25.76 26.19
N GLY A 169 -3.25 -26.82 25.53
CA GLY A 169 -4.45 -27.57 25.96
C GLY A 169 -5.77 -27.13 25.33
N LEU A 170 -5.75 -26.14 24.43
CA LEU A 170 -6.93 -25.76 23.65
C LEU A 170 -6.93 -26.46 22.28
N PRO A 171 -8.12 -26.66 21.67
CA PRO A 171 -8.22 -27.13 20.29
C PRO A 171 -7.45 -26.23 19.31
N PRO A 172 -6.91 -26.77 18.20
CA PRO A 172 -6.34 -25.96 17.14
C PRO A 172 -7.38 -24.97 16.60
N ILE A 173 -7.01 -23.69 16.52
CA ILE A 173 -7.85 -22.67 15.87
C ILE A 173 -7.46 -22.55 14.39
N GLU A 174 -8.45 -22.42 13.54
CA GLU A 174 -8.26 -22.13 12.12
C GLU A 174 -8.91 -20.79 11.77
N ILE A 175 -8.09 -19.87 11.26
CA ILE A 175 -8.55 -18.61 10.68
C ILE A 175 -7.99 -18.47 9.26
N PRO A 176 -8.72 -17.80 8.35
CA PRO A 176 -8.19 -17.39 7.05
C PRO A 176 -6.90 -16.56 7.19
N ALA A 177 -6.00 -16.72 6.23
CA ALA A 177 -4.75 -15.96 6.19
C ALA A 177 -4.97 -14.44 6.11
N SER A 178 -6.05 -13.99 5.46
CA SER A 178 -6.45 -12.58 5.41
C SER A 178 -6.71 -11.98 6.79
N GLN A 179 -7.26 -12.75 7.73
CA GLN A 179 -7.47 -12.31 9.11
C GLN A 179 -6.18 -12.39 9.92
N ALA A 180 -5.33 -13.38 9.62
CA ALA A 180 -4.03 -13.54 10.27
C ALA A 180 -3.07 -12.37 10.00
N LEU A 181 -3.22 -11.63 8.89
CA LEU A 181 -2.41 -10.45 8.57
C LEU A 181 -2.43 -9.39 9.68
N GLU A 182 -3.57 -9.19 10.34
CA GLU A 182 -3.70 -8.23 11.44
C GLU A 182 -2.72 -8.52 12.57
N LEU A 183 -2.47 -9.80 12.84
CA LEU A 183 -1.56 -10.26 13.90
C LEU A 183 -0.08 -9.95 13.59
N LEU A 184 0.22 -9.40 12.41
CA LEU A 184 1.54 -8.89 12.03
C LEU A 184 1.67 -7.37 12.20
N ASP A 185 0.62 -6.67 12.59
CA ASP A 185 0.67 -5.24 12.94
C ASP A 185 1.57 -5.01 14.18
N TYR A 186 2.04 -3.77 14.38
CA TYR A 186 2.91 -3.36 15.49
C TYR A 186 2.28 -3.60 16.86
N LYS A 187 0.94 -3.67 16.94
CA LYS A 187 0.19 -3.95 18.16
C LYS A 187 0.47 -5.35 18.72
N TYR A 188 0.97 -6.27 17.89
CA TYR A 188 1.20 -7.68 18.23
C TYR A 188 2.69 -7.99 18.29
N GLY A 189 3.29 -7.76 19.46
CA GLY A 189 4.72 -8.04 19.72
C GLY A 189 5.03 -9.47 20.19
N ASN A 190 4.01 -10.29 20.51
CA ASN A 190 4.23 -11.65 21.00
C ASN A 190 4.69 -12.57 19.85
N LYS A 191 5.85 -13.22 20.03
CA LYS A 191 6.49 -14.06 18.99
C LYS A 191 5.65 -15.27 18.57
N TYR A 192 4.82 -15.82 19.46
CA TYR A 192 3.97 -16.98 19.17
C TYR A 192 2.75 -16.58 18.36
N VAL A 193 2.15 -15.43 18.68
CA VAL A 193 1.06 -14.84 17.89
C VAL A 193 1.53 -14.54 16.45
N ARG A 194 2.69 -13.89 16.31
CA ARG A 194 3.27 -13.60 14.99
C ARG A 194 3.63 -14.89 14.23
N ARG A 195 4.21 -15.89 14.92
CA ARG A 195 4.50 -17.20 14.32
C ARG A 195 3.24 -17.87 13.81
N PHE A 196 2.16 -17.90 14.60
CA PHE A 196 0.87 -18.45 14.19
C PHE A 196 0.36 -17.76 12.92
N ALA A 197 0.48 -16.43 12.84
CA ALA A 197 0.09 -15.68 11.65
C ALA A 197 0.90 -16.08 10.42
N VAL A 198 2.22 -16.20 10.56
CA VAL A 198 3.13 -16.65 9.49
C VAL A 198 2.82 -18.08 9.05
N GLU A 199 2.47 -18.97 9.97
CA GLU A 199 2.05 -20.35 9.64
C GLU A 199 0.76 -20.39 8.80
N ARG A 200 -0.15 -19.41 8.97
CA ARG A 200 -1.33 -19.26 8.09
C ARG A 200 -0.93 -18.74 6.72
N LEU A 201 -0.07 -17.73 6.66
CA LEU A 201 0.46 -17.18 5.40
C LEU A 201 1.27 -18.21 4.60
N ALA A 202 2.02 -19.08 5.27
CA ALA A 202 2.82 -20.12 4.63
C ALA A 202 1.97 -21.07 3.77
N LYS A 203 0.68 -21.24 4.09
CA LYS A 203 -0.28 -22.07 3.34
C LYS A 203 -0.84 -21.36 2.10
N CYS A 204 -0.68 -20.05 1.98
CA CYS A 204 -1.19 -19.29 0.83
C CYS A 204 -0.38 -19.58 -0.43
N PRO A 205 -1.00 -19.55 -1.62
CA PRO A 205 -0.30 -19.57 -2.90
C PRO A 205 0.45 -18.24 -3.16
N ASP A 206 1.43 -18.28 -4.06
CA ASP A 206 2.31 -17.13 -4.36
C ASP A 206 1.56 -15.92 -4.90
N ASN A 207 0.52 -16.13 -5.72
CA ASN A 207 -0.31 -15.05 -6.24
C ASN A 207 -1.02 -14.28 -5.11
N GLN A 208 -1.43 -14.95 -4.03
CA GLN A 208 -2.04 -14.32 -2.87
C GLN A 208 -1.00 -13.58 -2.03
N ILE A 209 0.19 -14.17 -1.82
CA ILE A 209 1.31 -13.47 -1.16
C ILE A 209 1.72 -12.21 -1.93
N ALA A 210 1.73 -12.25 -3.26
CA ALA A 210 2.02 -11.09 -4.10
C ALA A 210 1.05 -9.92 -3.86
N LEU A 211 -0.23 -10.20 -3.59
CA LEU A 211 -1.25 -9.18 -3.29
C LEU A 211 -0.97 -8.45 -1.97
N TRP A 212 -0.26 -9.08 -1.03
CA TRP A 212 0.03 -8.52 0.30
C TRP A 212 1.51 -8.18 0.50
N MET A 213 2.35 -8.40 -0.52
CA MET A 213 3.81 -8.29 -0.41
C MET A 213 4.25 -6.93 0.11
N LEU A 214 3.60 -5.84 -0.34
CA LEU A 214 3.87 -4.49 0.14
C LEU A 214 3.72 -4.42 1.67
N GLN A 215 2.56 -4.80 2.20
CA GLN A 215 2.28 -4.78 3.63
C GLN A 215 3.16 -5.75 4.41
N LEU A 216 3.47 -6.92 3.85
CA LEU A 216 4.34 -7.92 4.50
C LEU A 216 5.79 -7.42 4.63
N VAL A 217 6.33 -6.75 3.61
CA VAL A 217 7.64 -6.09 3.69
C VAL A 217 7.63 -4.99 4.74
N GLN A 218 6.56 -4.21 4.83
CA GLN A 218 6.42 -3.16 5.85
C GLN A 218 6.30 -3.74 7.26
N ALA A 219 5.61 -4.88 7.42
CA ALA A 219 5.49 -5.57 8.70
C ALA A 219 6.83 -6.09 9.24
N LEU A 220 7.86 -6.27 8.38
CA LEU A 220 9.21 -6.57 8.83
C LEU A 220 9.80 -5.46 9.71
N LYS A 221 9.33 -4.21 9.62
CA LYS A 221 9.76 -3.12 10.51
C LYS A 221 9.33 -3.38 11.97
N TYR A 222 8.22 -4.08 12.16
CA TYR A 222 7.67 -4.40 13.49
C TYR A 222 8.27 -5.66 14.12
N GLU A 223 9.08 -6.42 13.37
CA GLU A 223 9.70 -7.61 13.91
C GLU A 223 10.67 -7.24 15.04
N PRO A 224 10.58 -7.91 16.21
CA PRO A 224 11.41 -7.59 17.36
C PRO A 224 12.87 -8.01 17.16
N ARG A 225 13.20 -8.74 16.09
CA ARG A 225 14.54 -9.22 15.76
C ARG A 225 14.74 -9.22 14.25
N HIS A 226 16.00 -9.19 13.80
CA HIS A 226 16.33 -9.33 12.38
C HIS A 226 15.87 -10.67 11.83
N TYR A 227 16.16 -11.77 12.54
CA TYR A 227 15.56 -13.06 12.22
C TYR A 227 14.17 -13.18 12.85
N SER A 228 13.18 -13.47 12.01
CA SER A 228 11.80 -13.76 12.40
C SER A 228 11.21 -14.83 11.47
N CYS A 229 10.08 -15.42 11.87
CA CYS A 229 9.32 -16.31 11.00
C CYS A 229 8.88 -15.59 9.71
N LEU A 230 8.51 -14.31 9.81
CA LEU A 230 8.09 -13.51 8.66
C LEU A 230 9.24 -13.26 7.69
N SER A 231 10.40 -12.82 8.19
CA SER A 231 11.59 -12.62 7.34
C SER A 231 12.03 -13.91 6.66
N TYR A 232 11.98 -15.03 7.39
CA TYR A 232 12.28 -16.34 6.81
C TYR A 232 11.29 -16.70 5.69
N LEU A 233 9.98 -16.58 5.93
CA LEU A 233 8.95 -16.89 4.93
C LEU A 233 9.15 -16.03 3.67
N LEU A 234 9.33 -14.71 3.81
CA LEU A 234 9.44 -13.82 2.66
C LEU A 234 10.70 -14.10 1.84
N ILE A 235 11.85 -14.29 2.48
CA ILE A 235 13.09 -14.66 1.77
C ILE A 235 12.92 -16.03 1.11
N TYR A 236 12.37 -17.02 1.81
CA TYR A 236 12.12 -18.34 1.25
C TYR A 236 11.23 -18.27 0.00
N ARG A 237 10.10 -17.55 0.06
CA ARG A 237 9.18 -17.42 -1.09
C ARG A 237 9.81 -16.62 -2.23
N ALA A 238 10.57 -15.57 -1.93
CA ALA A 238 11.33 -14.80 -2.91
C ALA A 238 12.35 -15.65 -3.67
N LEU A 239 13.04 -16.58 -2.97
CA LEU A 239 14.01 -17.48 -3.59
C LEU A 239 13.37 -18.54 -4.50
N HIS A 240 12.11 -18.90 -4.28
CA HIS A 240 11.41 -19.95 -5.04
C HIS A 240 10.49 -19.38 -6.13
N SER A 241 10.39 -18.07 -6.25
CA SER A 241 9.49 -17.42 -7.20
C SER A 241 10.12 -16.15 -7.72
N LYS A 242 10.55 -16.16 -9.00
CA LYS A 242 11.19 -15.02 -9.67
C LYS A 242 10.38 -13.73 -9.47
N LYS A 243 9.07 -13.78 -9.69
CA LYS A 243 8.15 -12.65 -9.51
C LYS A 243 8.15 -12.10 -8.09
N LEU A 244 8.07 -12.97 -7.07
CA LEU A 244 8.14 -12.54 -5.68
C LEU A 244 9.54 -12.03 -5.32
N GLY A 245 10.59 -12.62 -5.90
CA GLY A 245 11.98 -12.20 -5.74
C GLY A 245 12.23 -10.77 -6.24
N PHE A 246 11.77 -10.43 -7.44
CA PHE A 246 11.83 -9.06 -7.97
C PHE A 246 11.05 -8.08 -7.09
N ALA A 247 9.81 -8.43 -6.72
CA ALA A 247 8.99 -7.57 -5.87
C ALA A 247 9.63 -7.32 -4.50
N PHE A 248 10.10 -8.39 -3.84
CA PHE A 248 10.77 -8.32 -2.54
C PHE A 248 12.03 -7.44 -2.60
N PHE A 249 12.89 -7.67 -3.59
CA PHE A 249 14.12 -6.89 -3.77
C PHE A 249 13.82 -5.39 -3.94
N TRP A 250 12.97 -5.02 -4.89
CA TRP A 250 12.71 -3.60 -5.19
C TRP A 250 11.97 -2.89 -4.05
N MET A 251 11.08 -3.57 -3.33
CA MET A 251 10.45 -3.01 -2.13
C MET A 251 11.44 -2.76 -1.00
N LEU A 252 12.45 -3.61 -0.82
CA LEU A 252 13.52 -3.38 0.16
C LEU A 252 14.46 -2.24 -0.27
N VAL A 253 14.85 -2.21 -1.56
CA VAL A 253 15.72 -1.14 -2.11
C VAL A 253 15.07 0.23 -1.93
N ALA A 254 13.78 0.36 -2.25
CA ALA A 254 13.02 1.60 -2.12
C ALA A 254 13.07 2.19 -0.69
N GLU A 255 13.21 1.34 0.33
CA GLU A 255 13.24 1.74 1.74
C GLU A 255 14.64 2.10 2.25
N ILE A 256 15.70 1.72 1.53
CA ILE A 256 17.10 1.97 1.94
C ILE A 256 17.64 3.31 1.41
N SER A 257 17.16 3.79 0.27
CA SER A 257 17.75 4.90 -0.50
C SER A 257 17.55 6.33 0.10
N SER A 258 17.73 6.52 1.41
CA SER A 258 17.29 7.74 2.11
C SER A 258 18.34 8.76 2.54
N GLU A 259 19.61 8.64 2.15
CA GLU A 259 20.64 9.59 2.59
C GLU A 259 21.14 10.44 1.41
N LYS A 260 20.52 11.61 1.20
CA LYS A 260 21.31 12.78 0.81
C LYS A 260 21.83 13.41 2.10
N GLU A 261 23.11 13.21 2.38
CA GLU A 261 23.86 14.00 3.35
C GLU A 261 23.68 15.49 3.01
N GLY A 262 23.25 16.31 3.98
CA GLY A 262 23.26 17.78 3.85
C GLY A 262 21.92 18.51 3.82
N GLY A 263 20.77 17.83 3.95
CA GLY A 263 19.47 18.49 4.12
C GLY A 263 19.29 19.06 5.54
N ALA A 264 19.13 20.37 5.67
CA ALA A 264 18.95 21.06 6.94
C ALA A 264 17.87 20.40 7.83
N VAL A 265 18.22 20.24 9.11
CA VAL A 265 17.35 19.86 10.22
C VAL A 265 16.18 20.85 10.26
N GLY A 266 15.02 20.49 9.69
CA GLY A 266 13.86 21.38 9.68
C GLY A 266 12.73 21.00 8.73
N SER A 267 12.96 20.18 7.70
CA SER A 267 11.87 19.78 6.79
C SER A 267 11.02 18.66 7.40
N LYS A 268 9.87 19.08 7.94
CA LYS A 268 8.80 18.28 8.57
C LYS A 268 8.41 17.04 7.75
N GLY A 269 9.03 15.90 8.06
CA GLY A 269 8.62 14.59 7.57
C GLY A 269 9.19 13.53 8.50
N LEU A 270 8.32 12.85 9.24
CA LEU A 270 8.64 11.88 10.29
C LEU A 270 9.32 10.59 9.78
N TYR A 271 10.07 10.55 8.67
CA TYR A 271 10.21 9.26 7.95
C TYR A 271 11.61 8.95 7.41
N LEU A 272 12.38 8.28 8.26
CA LEU A 272 12.97 6.93 8.13
C LEU A 272 13.93 6.80 9.32
N THR A 273 13.84 5.73 10.11
CA THR A 273 14.90 5.45 11.08
C THR A 273 15.98 4.65 10.36
N PRO A 274 17.24 5.12 10.25
CA PRO A 274 18.38 4.36 9.72
C PRO A 274 18.48 2.90 10.18
N SER A 275 17.85 2.58 11.30
CA SER A 275 17.66 1.22 11.80
C SER A 275 16.93 0.22 10.87
N SER A 276 15.92 0.66 10.10
CA SER A 276 15.20 -0.25 9.18
C SER A 276 16.06 -0.54 7.95
N SER A 277 16.85 0.44 7.50
CA SER A 277 17.79 0.31 6.39
C SER A 277 18.84 -0.77 6.65
N GLN A 278 19.44 -0.82 7.85
CA GLN A 278 20.37 -1.89 8.22
C GLN A 278 19.74 -3.28 8.15
N ARG A 279 18.51 -3.43 8.65
CA ARG A 279 17.77 -4.70 8.60
C ARG A 279 17.47 -5.12 7.16
N PHE A 280 17.01 -4.20 6.33
CA PHE A 280 16.68 -4.48 4.94
C PHE A 280 17.91 -4.77 4.08
N LEU A 281 19.04 -4.12 4.36
CA LEU A 281 20.33 -4.46 3.75
C LEU A 281 20.72 -5.93 4.04
N LEU A 282 20.55 -6.40 5.28
CA LEU A 282 20.81 -7.81 5.61
C LEU A 282 19.91 -8.77 4.83
N TYR A 283 18.64 -8.41 4.61
CA TYR A 283 17.71 -9.24 3.83
C TYR A 283 18.04 -9.23 2.33
N ILE A 284 18.43 -8.07 1.78
CA ILE A 284 18.93 -7.97 0.40
C ILE A 284 20.18 -8.83 0.25
N ASP A 285 21.15 -8.71 1.15
CA ASP A 285 22.38 -9.49 1.10
C ASP A 285 22.09 -11.00 1.18
N ALA A 286 21.27 -11.42 2.14
CA ALA A 286 20.84 -12.81 2.23
C ALA A 286 20.17 -13.29 0.93
N TYR A 287 19.26 -12.52 0.36
CA TYR A 287 18.61 -12.88 -0.90
C TYR A 287 19.58 -12.95 -2.08
N LEU A 288 20.45 -11.95 -2.26
CA LEU A 288 21.43 -11.90 -3.35
C LEU A 288 22.52 -12.98 -3.27
N ASN A 289 22.74 -13.57 -2.09
CA ASN A 289 23.64 -14.70 -1.92
C ASN A 289 23.01 -16.05 -2.35
N PHE A 290 21.69 -16.15 -2.41
CA PHE A 290 20.99 -17.40 -2.68
C PHE A 290 20.05 -17.38 -3.90
N CYS A 291 19.79 -16.22 -4.52
CA CYS A 291 18.85 -16.11 -5.65
C CYS A 291 19.37 -16.66 -6.99
N GLY A 292 20.62 -17.11 -7.04
CA GLY A 292 21.29 -17.61 -8.24
C GLY A 292 21.96 -16.49 -9.05
N ASP A 293 23.00 -16.84 -9.80
CA ASP A 293 23.86 -15.87 -10.49
C ASP A 293 23.14 -15.06 -11.57
N GLU A 294 22.22 -15.68 -12.31
CA GLU A 294 21.43 -15.01 -13.35
C GLU A 294 20.52 -13.93 -12.76
N MET A 295 19.75 -14.28 -11.72
CA MET A 295 18.86 -13.36 -11.03
C MET A 295 19.65 -12.22 -10.37
N LYS A 296 20.75 -12.56 -9.68
CA LYS A 296 21.65 -11.58 -9.07
C LYS A 296 22.20 -10.60 -10.09
N LYS A 297 22.72 -11.10 -11.22
CA LYS A 297 23.25 -10.28 -12.31
C LYS A 297 22.17 -9.35 -12.87
N SER A 298 20.97 -9.88 -13.15
CA SER A 298 19.84 -9.10 -13.65
C SER A 298 19.49 -7.93 -12.72
N LEU A 299 19.38 -8.18 -11.41
CA LEU A 299 19.09 -7.14 -10.43
C LEU A 299 20.18 -6.08 -10.32
N LEU A 300 21.46 -6.48 -10.34
CA LEU A 300 22.59 -5.54 -10.29
C LEU A 300 22.68 -4.68 -11.56
N ASP A 301 22.39 -5.26 -12.73
CA ASP A 301 22.35 -4.52 -13.98
C ASP A 301 21.16 -3.53 -14.01
N GLN A 302 20.00 -3.93 -13.49
CA GLN A 302 18.87 -3.02 -13.32
C GLN A 302 19.20 -1.86 -12.37
N LEU A 303 19.86 -2.11 -11.23
CA LEU A 303 20.28 -1.05 -10.31
C LEU A 303 21.16 -0.01 -11.00
N LYS A 304 22.18 -0.45 -11.75
CA LYS A 304 23.04 0.44 -12.53
C LYS A 304 22.25 1.23 -13.56
N LEU A 305 21.29 0.59 -14.22
CA LEU A 305 20.44 1.26 -15.21
C LEU A 305 19.57 2.35 -14.58
N MET A 306 19.01 2.10 -13.39
CA MET A 306 18.22 3.11 -12.66
C MET A 306 19.08 4.30 -12.23
N ASP A 307 20.34 4.07 -11.86
CA ASP A 307 21.29 5.15 -11.57
C ASP A 307 21.56 6.01 -12.81
N HIS A 308 21.80 5.39 -13.97
CA HIS A 308 21.95 6.13 -15.23
C HIS A 308 20.70 6.97 -15.55
N PHE A 309 19.49 6.42 -15.43
CA PHE A 309 18.26 7.19 -15.65
C PHE A 309 18.09 8.34 -14.65
N SER A 310 18.48 8.14 -13.40
CA SER A 310 18.50 9.21 -12.39
C SER A 310 19.45 10.34 -12.79
N ASN A 311 20.66 10.01 -13.27
CA ASN A 311 21.65 10.98 -13.74
C ASN A 311 21.18 11.75 -14.97
N VAL A 312 20.52 11.07 -15.92
CA VAL A 312 19.88 11.74 -17.07
C VAL A 312 18.81 12.69 -16.57
N ALA A 313 17.87 12.23 -15.73
CA ALA A 313 16.79 13.03 -15.18
C ALA A 313 17.31 14.27 -14.41
N GLU A 314 18.40 14.15 -13.66
CA GLU A 314 19.06 15.28 -13.00
C GLU A 314 19.56 16.32 -13.99
N ALA A 315 20.26 15.89 -15.04
CA ALA A 315 20.82 16.78 -16.04
C ALA A 315 19.73 17.60 -16.75
N ILE A 316 18.60 16.97 -17.13
CA ILE A 316 17.47 17.67 -17.78
C ILE A 316 16.68 18.57 -16.83
N GLN A 317 16.57 18.21 -15.55
CA GLN A 317 15.94 19.07 -14.53
C GLN A 317 16.75 20.34 -14.28
N GLY A 318 18.09 20.27 -14.40
CA GLY A 318 18.99 21.42 -14.25
C GLY A 318 18.94 22.44 -15.40
N LEU A 319 18.39 22.08 -16.56
CA LEU A 319 18.31 22.97 -17.72
C LEU A 319 17.31 24.11 -17.49
N LYS A 320 17.71 25.31 -17.93
CA LYS A 320 16.88 26.53 -17.93
C LYS A 320 16.91 27.12 -19.33
N ALA A 321 15.77 27.63 -19.80
CA ALA A 321 15.67 28.37 -21.06
C ALA A 321 14.73 29.57 -20.90
N GLY A 322 14.82 30.54 -21.82
CA GLY A 322 14.02 31.76 -21.77
C GLY A 322 12.53 31.57 -22.10
N ASN A 323 12.15 30.44 -22.72
CA ASN A 323 10.76 30.08 -22.99
C ASN A 323 10.55 28.55 -22.92
N LEU A 324 9.29 28.12 -22.78
CA LEU A 324 8.91 26.72 -22.57
C LEU A 324 9.19 25.82 -23.78
N ASP A 325 8.99 26.32 -25.01
CA ASP A 325 9.19 25.54 -26.23
C ASP A 325 10.67 25.22 -26.47
N GLN A 326 11.54 26.20 -26.24
CA GLN A 326 12.99 26.01 -26.30
C GLN A 326 13.43 25.06 -25.19
N LEU A 327 12.95 25.25 -23.96
CA LEU A 327 13.24 24.33 -22.85
C LEU A 327 12.86 22.88 -23.18
N LYS A 328 11.69 22.69 -23.81
CA LYS A 328 11.23 21.38 -24.26
C LYS A 328 12.17 20.77 -25.30
N LYS A 329 12.58 21.55 -26.31
CA LYS A 329 13.53 21.09 -27.34
C LYS A 329 14.88 20.71 -26.72
N ASP A 330 15.43 21.59 -25.88
CA ASP A 330 16.72 21.39 -25.21
C ASP A 330 16.70 20.15 -24.32
N ARG A 331 15.62 19.98 -23.54
CA ARG A 331 15.45 18.80 -22.70
C ARG A 331 15.38 17.50 -23.50
N ASN A 332 14.61 17.49 -24.60
CA ASN A 332 14.52 16.30 -25.46
C ASN A 332 15.85 15.98 -26.13
N ALA A 333 16.55 16.99 -26.67
CA ALA A 333 17.86 16.81 -27.29
C ALA A 333 18.89 16.26 -26.29
N LYS A 334 18.97 16.86 -25.09
CA LYS A 334 19.92 16.43 -24.06
C LYS A 334 19.59 15.04 -23.52
N ALA A 335 18.31 14.72 -23.32
CA ALA A 335 17.91 13.39 -22.90
C ALA A 335 18.34 12.32 -23.92
N ARG A 336 18.13 12.56 -25.22
CA ARG A 336 18.51 11.61 -26.29
C ARG A 336 20.02 11.41 -26.39
N GLU A 337 20.79 12.49 -26.30
CA GLU A 337 22.26 12.47 -26.26
C GLU A 337 22.74 11.58 -25.11
N LEU A 338 22.34 11.88 -23.87
CA LEU A 338 22.79 11.12 -22.71
C LEU A 338 22.29 9.67 -22.72
N LEU A 339 21.07 9.41 -23.19
CA LEU A 339 20.54 8.04 -23.30
C LEU A 339 21.32 7.19 -24.31
N SER A 340 21.84 7.79 -25.39
CA SER A 340 22.68 7.09 -26.36
C SER A 340 24.07 6.71 -25.85
N GLU A 341 24.55 7.39 -24.80
CA GLU A 341 25.84 7.12 -24.18
C GLU A 341 25.78 5.95 -23.18
N ILE A 342 24.56 5.58 -22.74
CA ILE A 342 24.37 4.46 -21.81
C ILE A 342 24.68 3.14 -22.51
N LYS A 343 25.57 2.35 -21.90
CA LYS A 343 25.86 0.98 -22.33
C LYS A 343 24.84 0.02 -21.74
N PHE A 344 23.87 -0.38 -22.54
CA PHE A 344 22.90 -1.40 -22.16
C PHE A 344 23.52 -2.81 -22.23
N PRO A 345 23.14 -3.72 -21.32
CA PRO A 345 23.43 -5.13 -21.50
C PRO A 345 22.79 -5.65 -22.81
N PRO A 346 23.34 -6.70 -23.45
CA PRO A 346 22.78 -7.25 -24.68
C PRO A 346 21.31 -7.67 -24.55
N LEU A 347 20.97 -8.22 -23.39
CA LEU A 347 19.60 -8.52 -22.98
C LEU A 347 19.43 -8.11 -21.52
N PHE A 348 18.33 -7.44 -21.23
CA PHE A 348 17.96 -7.01 -19.88
C PHE A 348 16.44 -6.96 -19.72
N SER A 349 15.98 -6.87 -18.48
CA SER A 349 14.57 -6.64 -18.14
C SER A 349 14.45 -5.40 -17.27
N LEU A 350 13.26 -4.82 -17.19
CA LEU A 350 12.98 -3.68 -16.32
C LEU A 350 12.34 -4.12 -15.01
N PRO A 351 12.46 -3.33 -13.93
CA PRO A 351 11.78 -3.59 -12.67
C PRO A 351 10.26 -3.76 -12.80
N THR A 352 9.63 -3.06 -13.76
CA THR A 352 8.18 -3.09 -14.01
C THR A 352 7.71 -4.41 -14.64
N ASP A 353 8.60 -5.13 -15.34
CA ASP A 353 8.28 -6.41 -15.96
C ASP A 353 9.57 -7.25 -16.08
N SER A 354 9.71 -8.23 -15.19
CA SER A 354 10.88 -9.08 -15.12
C SER A 354 10.91 -10.18 -16.18
N ASP A 355 9.78 -10.45 -16.83
CA ASP A 355 9.65 -11.53 -17.79
C ASP A 355 9.89 -11.03 -19.22
N CYS A 356 9.61 -9.75 -19.49
CA CYS A 356 9.95 -9.10 -20.75
C CYS A 356 11.47 -8.91 -20.90
N GLN A 357 12.07 -9.57 -21.90
CA GLN A 357 13.46 -9.34 -22.33
C GLN A 357 13.52 -8.21 -23.36
N LEU A 358 14.46 -7.29 -23.14
CA LEU A 358 14.69 -6.08 -23.92
C LEU A 358 16.11 -6.10 -24.49
N ALA A 359 16.25 -5.64 -25.73
CA ALA A 359 17.53 -5.63 -26.44
C ALA A 359 18.16 -4.23 -26.47
N SER A 360 17.36 -3.17 -26.63
CA SER A 360 17.88 -1.81 -26.79
C SER A 360 16.86 -0.73 -26.43
N VAL A 361 17.36 0.49 -26.19
CA VAL A 361 16.54 1.70 -26.08
C VAL A 361 16.37 2.33 -27.47
N PHE A 362 15.15 2.75 -27.80
CA PHE A 362 14.88 3.49 -29.02
C PHE A 362 14.92 5.00 -28.73
N THR A 363 16.13 5.55 -28.67
CA THR A 363 16.41 6.93 -28.23
C THR A 363 15.59 7.98 -28.96
N GLU A 364 15.39 7.85 -30.28
CA GLU A 364 14.63 8.82 -31.07
C GLU A 364 13.15 8.94 -30.66
N ASN A 365 12.59 7.85 -30.12
CA ASN A 365 11.22 7.80 -29.65
C ASN A 365 11.09 8.16 -28.16
N CYS A 366 12.22 8.27 -27.45
CA CYS A 366 12.24 8.79 -26.08
C CYS A 366 11.94 10.30 -26.09
N LYS A 367 11.23 10.75 -25.05
CA LYS A 367 10.87 12.16 -24.88
C LYS A 367 10.84 12.58 -23.41
N VAL A 368 10.98 13.87 -23.16
CA VAL A 368 10.76 14.46 -21.84
C VAL A 368 9.33 15.01 -21.78
N MET A 369 8.55 14.56 -20.80
CA MET A 369 7.18 15.00 -20.65
C MET A 369 7.12 16.45 -20.13
N VAL A 370 6.06 17.16 -20.51
CA VAL A 370 5.86 18.56 -20.13
C VAL A 370 5.21 18.60 -18.75
N SER A 371 6.02 18.57 -17.70
CA SER A 371 5.60 18.80 -16.32
C SER A 371 6.73 19.41 -15.49
N ALA A 372 6.42 19.85 -14.26
CA ALA A 372 7.42 20.41 -13.35
C ALA A 372 8.53 19.40 -13.02
N ALA A 373 8.19 18.13 -12.81
CA ALA A 373 9.14 17.04 -12.54
C ALA A 373 9.91 16.58 -13.80
N ALA A 374 9.47 16.96 -15.00
CA ALA A 374 10.08 16.62 -16.29
C ALA A 374 10.43 15.12 -16.45
N PRO A 375 9.47 14.20 -16.27
CA PRO A 375 9.76 12.77 -16.29
C PRO A 375 10.13 12.28 -17.68
N LEU A 376 10.92 11.22 -17.71
CA LEU A 376 11.47 10.60 -18.91
C LEU A 376 10.47 9.57 -19.45
N TRP A 377 10.00 9.76 -20.68
CA TRP A 377 9.29 8.73 -21.44
C TRP A 377 10.30 7.90 -22.21
N LEU A 378 10.44 6.64 -21.84
CA LEU A 378 11.43 5.71 -22.38
C LEU A 378 10.74 4.65 -23.22
N VAL A 379 11.35 4.32 -24.36
CA VAL A 379 10.85 3.33 -25.32
C VAL A 379 11.95 2.30 -25.55
N PHE A 380 11.61 1.02 -25.37
CA PHE A 380 12.54 -0.10 -25.51
C PHE A 380 12.05 -1.09 -26.56
N ASN A 381 12.99 -1.67 -27.29
CA ASN A 381 12.71 -2.77 -28.21
C ASN A 381 12.78 -4.08 -27.43
N SER A 382 11.74 -4.90 -27.57
CA SER A 382 11.77 -6.28 -27.09
C SER A 382 12.57 -7.16 -28.06
N GLU A 383 13.15 -8.22 -27.53
CA GLU A 383 13.77 -9.27 -28.36
C GLU A 383 12.71 -10.16 -29.04
N GLU A 384 11.51 -10.26 -28.47
CA GLU A 384 10.46 -11.12 -29.01
C GLU A 384 10.00 -10.64 -30.40
N VAL A 385 9.95 -11.58 -31.35
CA VAL A 385 9.49 -11.33 -32.72
C VAL A 385 8.03 -10.86 -32.66
N ASP A 386 7.73 -9.75 -33.34
CA ASP A 386 6.42 -9.07 -33.35
C ASP A 386 5.93 -8.52 -31.99
N ALA A 387 6.79 -8.45 -30.98
CA ALA A 387 6.43 -7.82 -29.73
C ALA A 387 6.35 -6.29 -29.86
N TYR A 388 5.28 -5.72 -29.30
CA TYR A 388 5.16 -4.27 -29.17
C TYR A 388 6.31 -3.71 -28.33
N PRO A 389 6.78 -2.48 -28.61
CA PRO A 389 7.80 -1.85 -27.80
C PRO A 389 7.34 -1.77 -26.34
N SER A 390 8.29 -1.91 -25.41
CA SER A 390 8.04 -1.71 -23.98
C SER A 390 8.21 -0.23 -23.64
N LEU A 391 7.15 0.37 -23.10
CA LEU A 391 7.11 1.79 -22.77
C LEU A 391 6.99 1.98 -21.26
N VAL A 392 7.87 2.82 -20.72
CA VAL A 392 7.87 3.17 -19.29
C VAL A 392 8.15 4.66 -19.11
N ILE A 393 7.64 5.21 -18.02
CA ILE A 393 7.94 6.57 -17.58
C ILE A 393 8.87 6.46 -16.37
N PHE A 394 10.07 7.02 -16.46
CA PHE A 394 10.95 7.19 -15.31
C PHE A 394 10.71 8.56 -14.68
N LYS A 395 10.38 8.55 -13.39
CA LYS A 395 10.11 9.75 -12.59
C LYS A 395 11.23 9.95 -11.56
N ARG A 396 11.62 11.21 -11.37
CA ARG A 396 12.56 11.67 -10.33
C ARG A 396 12.00 12.92 -9.66
N GLY A 397 11.91 12.90 -8.33
CA GLY A 397 11.35 13.96 -7.50
C GLY A 397 9.90 13.74 -7.06
N ASP A 398 9.26 12.63 -7.46
CA ASP A 398 7.88 12.28 -7.08
C ASP A 398 7.89 11.11 -6.08
N ASP A 399 7.06 11.19 -5.04
CA ASP A 399 6.83 10.07 -4.10
C ASP A 399 5.72 9.14 -4.63
N LEU A 400 6.12 8.00 -5.19
CA LEU A 400 5.23 7.04 -5.83
C LEU A 400 4.58 6.04 -4.87
N ARG A 401 4.76 6.17 -3.55
CA ARG A 401 4.21 5.21 -2.57
C ARG A 401 2.69 5.16 -2.59
N LYS A 402 2.03 6.30 -2.83
CA LYS A 402 0.56 6.36 -2.95
C LYS A 402 0.06 5.67 -4.22
N ASP A 403 0.76 5.83 -5.34
CA ASP A 403 0.47 5.09 -6.59
C ASP A 403 0.60 3.58 -6.39
N ILE A 404 1.71 3.13 -5.81
CA ILE A 404 1.96 1.71 -5.54
C ILE A 404 0.87 1.13 -4.64
N LEU A 405 0.52 1.83 -3.54
CA LEU A 405 -0.52 1.39 -2.63
C LEU A 405 -1.89 1.32 -3.33
N SER A 406 -2.26 2.35 -4.09
CA SER A 406 -3.55 2.40 -4.80
C SER A 406 -3.67 1.27 -5.82
N LEU A 407 -2.64 1.04 -6.64
CA LEU A 407 -2.63 -0.01 -7.65
C LEU A 407 -2.59 -1.41 -7.03
N GLN A 408 -1.90 -1.58 -5.90
CA GLN A 408 -1.94 -2.84 -5.14
C GLN A 408 -3.36 -3.10 -4.59
N MET A 409 -4.04 -2.08 -4.08
CA MET A 409 -5.44 -2.20 -3.65
C MET A 409 -6.39 -2.49 -4.83
N PHE A 410 -6.17 -1.92 -6.00
CA PHE A 410 -6.97 -2.23 -7.20
C PHE A 410 -6.80 -3.68 -7.65
N ARG A 411 -5.59 -4.24 -7.56
CA ARG A 411 -5.35 -5.68 -7.81
C ARG A 411 -6.03 -6.55 -6.76
N LEU A 412 -6.07 -6.13 -5.51
CA LEU A 412 -6.82 -6.81 -4.46
C LEU A 412 -8.33 -6.78 -4.77
N PHE A 413 -8.87 -5.63 -5.15
CA PHE A 413 -10.29 -5.49 -5.48
C PHE A 413 -10.67 -6.35 -6.69
N ASP A 414 -9.86 -6.32 -7.75
CA ASP A 414 -10.01 -7.21 -8.91
C ASP A 414 -9.99 -8.69 -8.51
N HIS A 415 -9.09 -9.08 -7.60
CA HIS A 415 -9.05 -10.44 -7.07
C HIS A 415 -10.32 -10.80 -6.30
N ILE A 416 -10.80 -9.92 -5.40
CA ILE A 416 -12.03 -10.11 -4.64
C ILE A 416 -13.24 -10.27 -5.58
N TRP A 417 -13.35 -9.43 -6.59
CA TRP A 417 -14.45 -9.50 -7.56
C TRP A 417 -14.40 -10.79 -8.38
N LYS A 418 -13.21 -11.18 -8.86
CA LYS A 418 -13.02 -12.41 -9.65
C LYS A 418 -13.28 -13.69 -8.85
N GLN A 419 -13.02 -13.68 -7.54
CA GLN A 419 -13.38 -14.82 -6.67
C GLN A 419 -14.89 -15.11 -6.65
N ASP A 420 -15.71 -14.08 -6.90
CA ASP A 420 -17.17 -14.19 -7.01
C ASP A 420 -17.66 -14.24 -8.48
N GLY A 421 -16.76 -14.45 -9.44
CA GLY A 421 -17.08 -14.52 -10.87
C GLY A 421 -17.36 -13.16 -11.53
N LEU A 422 -17.08 -12.05 -10.85
CA LEU A 422 -17.25 -10.69 -11.38
C LEU A 422 -15.93 -10.18 -11.97
N ASP A 423 -15.75 -10.34 -13.28
CA ASP A 423 -14.59 -9.79 -14.01
C ASP A 423 -14.90 -8.39 -14.56
N LEU A 424 -14.43 -7.36 -13.87
CA LEU A 424 -14.62 -5.97 -14.26
C LEU A 424 -13.49 -5.40 -15.12
N ARG A 425 -12.57 -6.23 -15.62
CA ARG A 425 -11.52 -5.80 -16.55
C ARG A 425 -10.65 -4.65 -16.02
N VAL A 426 -10.19 -4.78 -14.77
CA VAL A 426 -9.35 -3.78 -14.10
C VAL A 426 -7.97 -3.69 -14.75
N THR A 427 -7.54 -2.48 -15.12
CA THR A 427 -6.20 -2.21 -15.68
C THR A 427 -5.25 -1.64 -14.62
N ALA A 428 -4.73 -2.49 -13.74
CA ALA A 428 -3.78 -2.09 -12.71
C ALA A 428 -2.31 -2.16 -13.19
N TYR A 429 -1.87 -1.13 -13.92
CA TYR A 429 -0.49 -1.01 -14.44
C TYR A 429 0.58 -1.09 -13.34
N GLN A 430 1.83 -1.37 -13.72
CA GLN A 430 2.94 -1.51 -12.78
C GLN A 430 3.59 -0.18 -12.43
N VAL A 431 3.85 0.02 -11.14
CA VAL A 431 4.67 1.10 -10.61
C VAL A 431 5.66 0.48 -9.65
N VAL A 432 6.95 0.77 -9.85
CA VAL A 432 8.03 0.25 -9.02
C VAL A 432 8.89 1.42 -8.57
N MET A 433 9.05 1.55 -7.25
CA MET A 433 10.02 2.48 -6.69
C MET A 433 11.41 1.90 -6.83
N THR A 434 12.31 2.71 -7.37
CA THR A 434 13.73 2.37 -7.56
C THR A 434 14.62 3.12 -6.57
N GLY A 435 14.02 4.05 -5.82
CA GLY A 435 14.60 4.83 -4.73
C GLY A 435 13.50 5.64 -4.03
N ARG A 436 13.85 6.57 -3.14
CA ARG A 436 12.88 7.32 -2.32
C ARG A 436 11.97 8.24 -3.15
N ASP A 437 12.54 8.92 -4.13
CA ASP A 437 11.89 9.88 -5.03
C ASP A 437 12.06 9.49 -6.49
N THR A 438 12.46 8.24 -6.76
CA THR A 438 12.63 7.71 -8.11
C THR A 438 11.84 6.43 -8.32
N GLY A 439 11.32 6.26 -9.52
CA GLY A 439 10.67 5.03 -9.89
C GLY A 439 10.23 4.98 -11.35
N LEU A 440 9.74 3.82 -11.73
CA LEU A 440 9.22 3.52 -13.04
C LEU A 440 7.71 3.33 -12.99
N VAL A 441 7.03 3.87 -14.00
CA VAL A 441 5.61 3.70 -14.25
C VAL A 441 5.43 3.04 -15.61
N GLN A 442 4.76 1.90 -15.66
CA GLN A 442 4.40 1.23 -16.90
C GLN A 442 3.44 2.09 -17.72
N VAL A 443 3.70 2.22 -19.02
CA VAL A 443 2.76 2.84 -19.95
C VAL A 443 1.80 1.77 -20.49
N VAL A 444 0.50 2.03 -20.36
CA VAL A 444 -0.53 1.23 -21.03
C VAL A 444 -0.59 1.68 -22.49
N THR A 445 -0.20 0.79 -23.40
CA THR A 445 -0.16 1.09 -24.85
C THR A 445 -1.56 1.27 -25.44
N ASN A 446 -1.64 1.90 -26.61
CA ASN A 446 -2.89 2.16 -27.33
C ASN A 446 -3.95 2.82 -26.45
N SER A 447 -3.52 3.75 -25.59
CA SER A 447 -4.39 4.47 -24.67
C SER A 447 -4.20 5.97 -24.81
N ARG A 448 -5.26 6.71 -24.47
CA ARG A 448 -5.27 8.18 -24.49
C ARG A 448 -6.02 8.72 -23.29
N THR A 449 -5.63 9.92 -22.86
CA THR A 449 -6.39 10.64 -21.84
C THR A 449 -7.75 11.07 -22.40
N VAL A 450 -8.76 11.14 -21.55
CA VAL A 450 -10.08 11.68 -21.93
C VAL A 450 -9.95 13.15 -22.34
N ALA A 451 -9.05 13.90 -21.71
CA ALA A 451 -8.76 15.28 -22.08
C ALA A 451 -8.27 15.40 -23.52
N ASP A 452 -7.34 14.53 -23.95
CA ASP A 452 -6.82 14.53 -25.32
C ASP A 452 -7.91 14.22 -26.35
N ILE A 453 -8.78 13.24 -26.06
CA ILE A 453 -9.91 12.87 -26.94
C ILE A 453 -10.90 14.04 -27.07
N GLN A 454 -11.24 14.70 -25.96
CA GLN A 454 -12.13 15.87 -25.94
C GLN A 454 -11.51 17.06 -26.68
N LYS A 455 -10.21 17.31 -26.49
CA LYS A 455 -9.45 18.37 -27.17
C LYS A 455 -9.49 18.21 -28.69
N GLU A 456 -9.33 16.98 -29.20
CA GLU A 456 -9.41 16.72 -30.64
C GLU A 456 -10.81 16.92 -31.23
N GLU A 457 -11.87 16.63 -30.47
CA GLU A 457 -13.24 16.81 -30.97
C GLU A 457 -13.61 18.29 -31.13
N ALA A 458 -13.27 19.14 -30.15
CA ALA A 458 -13.74 20.53 -30.11
C ALA A 458 -12.89 21.50 -29.27
N GLY A 459 -11.62 21.19 -29.01
CA GLY A 459 -10.76 21.95 -28.11
C GLY A 459 -11.35 22.04 -26.70
N VAL A 460 -11.29 23.21 -26.08
CA VAL A 460 -11.84 23.48 -24.73
C VAL A 460 -13.34 23.15 -24.62
N ARG A 461 -14.10 23.31 -25.71
CA ARG A 461 -15.54 23.01 -25.73
C ARG A 461 -15.82 21.50 -25.72
N GLY A 462 -14.82 20.66 -25.98
CA GLY A 462 -14.94 19.20 -25.96
C GLY A 462 -15.42 18.66 -24.62
N ALA A 463 -14.99 19.25 -23.50
CA ALA A 463 -15.43 18.85 -22.15
C ALA A 463 -16.95 19.02 -21.91
N PHE A 464 -17.63 19.83 -22.73
CA PHE A 464 -19.09 20.02 -22.66
C PHE A 464 -19.86 19.21 -23.70
N LYS A 465 -19.16 18.58 -24.66
CA LYS A 465 -19.77 17.64 -25.60
C LYS A 465 -19.81 16.25 -24.97
N SER A 466 -20.83 15.48 -25.35
CA SER A 466 -21.03 14.11 -24.84
C SER A 466 -20.73 13.03 -25.88
N THR A 467 -20.13 13.40 -27.02
CA THR A 467 -19.97 12.53 -28.19
C THR A 467 -18.53 12.13 -28.49
N GLY A 468 -17.54 12.89 -28.03
CA GLY A 468 -16.13 12.69 -28.41
C GLY A 468 -15.62 11.29 -28.13
N LEU A 469 -15.81 10.80 -26.90
CA LEU A 469 -15.34 9.47 -26.52
C LEU A 469 -16.02 8.34 -27.29
N LEU A 470 -17.35 8.41 -27.48
CA LEU A 470 -18.07 7.39 -28.25
C LEU A 470 -17.59 7.38 -29.71
N ARG A 471 -17.44 8.55 -30.33
CA ARG A 471 -16.95 8.67 -31.70
C ARG A 471 -15.54 8.12 -31.86
N TRP A 472 -14.66 8.43 -30.91
CA TRP A 472 -13.31 7.89 -30.90
C TRP A 472 -13.29 6.36 -30.81
N LEU A 473 -14.17 5.76 -29.98
CA LEU A 473 -14.32 4.30 -29.92
C LEU A 473 -14.88 3.71 -31.22
N GLU A 474 -15.85 4.37 -31.87
CA GLU A 474 -16.38 3.99 -33.18
C GLU A 474 -15.30 4.03 -34.26
N GLU A 475 -14.45 5.06 -34.26
CA GLU A 475 -13.33 5.21 -35.20
C GLU A 475 -12.26 4.12 -35.01
N LYS A 476 -11.97 3.75 -33.76
CA LYS A 476 -10.98 2.70 -33.44
C LYS A 476 -11.53 1.28 -33.59
N ASN A 477 -12.85 1.11 -33.58
CA ASN A 477 -13.51 -0.18 -33.66
C ASN A 477 -14.56 -0.18 -34.79
N PRO A 478 -14.15 -0.19 -36.07
CA PRO A 478 -15.06 -0.05 -37.20
C PRO A 478 -16.03 -1.23 -37.40
N SER A 479 -15.69 -2.41 -36.84
CA SER A 479 -16.58 -3.57 -36.84
C SER A 479 -17.56 -3.48 -35.67
N LYS A 480 -18.84 -3.75 -35.93
CA LYS A 480 -19.89 -3.79 -34.91
C LYS A 480 -19.52 -4.68 -33.72
N GLY A 481 -18.95 -5.86 -33.97
CA GLY A 481 -18.56 -6.79 -32.89
C GLY A 481 -17.41 -6.24 -32.03
N HIS A 482 -16.42 -5.59 -32.64
CA HIS A 482 -15.32 -4.95 -31.89
C HIS A 482 -15.83 -3.75 -31.09
N LEU A 483 -16.74 -2.94 -31.64
CA LEU A 483 -17.34 -1.82 -30.93
C LEU A 483 -18.18 -2.29 -29.75
N GLU A 484 -18.99 -3.34 -29.93
CA GLU A 484 -19.76 -3.95 -28.84
C GLU A 484 -18.83 -4.44 -27.71
N GLN A 485 -17.72 -5.10 -28.05
CA GLN A 485 -16.71 -5.51 -27.07
C GLN A 485 -16.01 -4.32 -26.39
N ALA A 486 -15.74 -3.24 -27.12
CA ALA A 486 -15.14 -2.04 -26.56
C ALA A 486 -16.08 -1.32 -25.59
N ILE A 487 -17.36 -1.21 -25.93
CA ILE A 487 -18.39 -0.67 -25.03
C ILE A 487 -18.57 -1.58 -23.80
N ASP A 488 -18.53 -2.90 -23.98
CA ASP A 488 -18.58 -3.87 -22.88
C ASP A 488 -17.39 -3.71 -21.91
N ASN A 489 -16.18 -3.63 -22.45
CA ASN A 489 -14.95 -3.35 -21.69
C ASN A 489 -15.09 -2.02 -20.94
N PHE A 490 -15.61 -0.98 -21.59
CA PHE A 490 -15.81 0.33 -20.99
C PHE A 490 -16.80 0.27 -19.82
N ILE A 491 -17.95 -0.40 -19.98
CA ILE A 491 -18.95 -0.56 -18.91
C ILE A 491 -18.34 -1.28 -17.71
N CYS A 492 -17.63 -2.39 -17.92
CA CYS A 492 -17.04 -3.19 -16.86
C CYS A 492 -15.96 -2.41 -16.10
N SER A 493 -14.99 -1.86 -16.82
CA SER A 493 -13.84 -1.16 -16.22
C SER A 493 -14.24 0.19 -15.62
N CYS A 494 -15.18 0.93 -16.23
CA CYS A 494 -15.73 2.14 -15.62
C CYS A 494 -16.41 1.83 -14.28
N ALA A 495 -17.21 0.75 -14.19
CA ALA A 495 -17.83 0.35 -12.93
C ALA A 495 -16.79 0.03 -11.85
N ALA A 496 -15.74 -0.72 -12.19
CA ALA A 496 -14.62 -1.00 -11.29
C ALA A 496 -13.97 0.27 -10.74
N TYR A 497 -13.57 1.20 -11.62
CA TYR A 497 -12.88 2.42 -11.19
C TYR A 497 -13.80 3.38 -10.44
N CYS A 498 -15.10 3.48 -10.77
CA CYS A 498 -16.05 4.25 -9.97
C CYS A 498 -16.13 3.75 -8.52
N VAL A 499 -16.24 2.42 -8.33
CA VAL A 499 -16.30 1.82 -6.99
C VAL A 499 -14.96 1.93 -6.27
N ALA A 500 -13.85 1.60 -6.93
CA ALA A 500 -12.53 1.59 -6.32
C ALA A 500 -12.08 3.01 -5.90
N THR A 501 -12.32 4.01 -6.75
CA THR A 501 -11.94 5.40 -6.43
C THR A 501 -12.82 6.03 -5.37
N TYR A 502 -14.11 5.64 -5.30
CA TYR A 502 -14.99 6.03 -4.21
C TYR A 502 -14.52 5.43 -2.87
N VAL A 503 -14.28 4.12 -2.83
CA VAL A 503 -13.86 3.43 -1.59
C VAL A 503 -12.54 4.01 -1.08
N LEU A 504 -11.55 4.18 -1.97
CA LEU A 504 -10.24 4.73 -1.58
C LEU A 504 -10.21 6.26 -1.43
N GLY A 505 -11.26 6.98 -1.84
CA GLY A 505 -11.30 8.44 -1.77
C GLY A 505 -10.21 9.10 -2.60
N VAL A 506 -10.06 8.65 -3.85
CA VAL A 506 -9.04 9.18 -4.77
C VAL A 506 -9.40 10.60 -5.20
N GLY A 507 -8.53 11.56 -4.87
CA GLY A 507 -8.69 12.99 -5.18
C GLY A 507 -8.06 13.42 -6.50
N ASP A 508 -8.18 14.71 -6.85
CA ASP A 508 -7.65 15.34 -8.06
C ASP A 508 -8.03 14.60 -9.35
N ARG A 509 -9.30 14.17 -9.44
CA ARG A 509 -9.80 13.43 -10.60
C ARG A 509 -10.29 14.41 -11.67
N HIS A 510 -9.46 14.63 -12.68
CA HIS A 510 -9.77 15.33 -13.91
C HIS A 510 -9.56 14.44 -15.15
N ASN A 511 -9.99 14.92 -16.32
CA ASN A 511 -9.94 14.21 -17.59
C ASN A 511 -8.53 13.89 -18.10
N ASP A 512 -7.47 14.59 -17.66
CA ASP A 512 -6.09 14.16 -17.95
C ASP A 512 -5.67 12.92 -17.12
N ASN A 513 -6.28 12.74 -15.94
CA ASN A 513 -5.98 11.60 -15.03
C ASN A 513 -6.87 10.37 -15.31
N ILE A 514 -7.61 10.40 -16.41
CA ILE A 514 -8.50 9.31 -16.84
C ILE A 514 -8.10 8.93 -18.26
N MET A 515 -7.88 7.65 -18.48
CA MET A 515 -7.44 7.11 -19.76
C MET A 515 -8.39 6.02 -20.26
N VAL A 516 -8.46 5.89 -21.58
CA VAL A 516 -9.22 4.82 -22.26
C VAL A 516 -8.32 4.20 -23.33
N THR A 517 -8.28 2.87 -23.38
CA THR A 517 -7.60 2.14 -24.46
C THR A 517 -8.45 2.08 -25.72
N GLU A 518 -7.84 1.84 -26.88
CA GLU A 518 -8.56 1.65 -28.15
C GLU A 518 -9.56 0.48 -28.07
N THR A 519 -9.31 -0.50 -27.19
CA THR A 519 -10.22 -1.63 -26.90
C THR A 519 -11.31 -1.31 -25.87
N GLY A 520 -11.44 -0.06 -25.44
CA GLY A 520 -12.48 0.41 -24.52
C GLY A 520 -12.20 0.23 -23.03
N LEU A 521 -11.05 -0.33 -22.63
CA LEU A 521 -10.69 -0.40 -21.20
C LEU A 521 -10.46 1.00 -20.62
N PHE A 522 -11.23 1.33 -19.59
CA PHE A 522 -11.20 2.59 -18.83
C PHE A 522 -10.35 2.42 -17.57
N PHE A 523 -9.47 3.37 -17.30
CA PHE A 523 -8.65 3.36 -16.08
C PHE A 523 -8.20 4.76 -15.66
N HIS A 524 -7.89 4.89 -14.38
CA HIS A 524 -7.34 6.12 -13.81
C HIS A 524 -5.82 6.02 -13.71
N ILE A 525 -5.14 7.16 -13.75
CA ILE A 525 -3.70 7.31 -13.50
C ILE A 525 -3.43 8.38 -12.45
N ASP A 526 -2.19 8.42 -11.94
CA ASP A 526 -1.71 9.41 -10.96
C ASP A 526 -2.51 9.42 -9.65
N PHE A 527 -2.05 8.72 -8.62
CA PHE A 527 -2.78 8.57 -7.35
C PHE A 527 -2.15 9.34 -6.18
N GLY A 528 -1.65 10.55 -6.45
CA GLY A 528 -1.02 11.41 -5.43
C GLY A 528 -1.92 11.82 -4.24
N TYR A 529 -3.24 11.63 -4.34
CA TYR A 529 -4.23 12.00 -3.31
C TYR A 529 -5.22 10.85 -3.08
N ILE A 530 -5.22 10.28 -1.87
CA ILE A 530 -6.07 9.15 -1.46
C ILE A 530 -6.57 9.35 -0.03
N LEU A 531 -7.55 8.55 0.39
CA LEU A 531 -8.21 8.58 1.70
C LEU A 531 -8.89 9.92 2.02
N GLY A 532 -9.37 10.62 1.00
CA GLY A 532 -10.06 11.90 1.19
C GLY A 532 -9.14 13.08 1.48
N ASP A 533 -7.85 12.96 1.21
CA ASP A 533 -6.88 14.07 1.13
C ASP A 533 -7.16 14.93 -0.11
N PHE A 534 -8.38 15.45 -0.21
CA PHE A 534 -8.88 16.20 -1.35
C PHE A 534 -8.24 17.60 -1.40
N LEU A 535 -7.91 18.04 -2.61
CA LEU A 535 -7.38 19.38 -2.80
C LEU A 535 -8.46 20.41 -2.45
N LYS A 536 -8.09 21.47 -1.75
CA LYS A 536 -9.02 22.53 -1.33
C LYS A 536 -8.84 23.78 -2.18
N PHE A 537 -9.94 24.41 -2.56
CA PHE A 537 -9.95 25.76 -3.13
C PHE A 537 -10.56 26.72 -2.10
N GLY A 538 -9.70 27.34 -1.28
CA GLY A 538 -10.15 28.07 -0.08
C GLY A 538 -10.66 27.11 1.00
N ILE A 539 -11.92 27.26 1.41
CA ILE A 539 -12.57 26.44 2.45
C ILE A 539 -13.33 25.23 1.85
N ILE A 540 -13.51 25.20 0.53
CA ILE A 540 -14.35 24.21 -0.16
C ILE A 540 -13.47 23.16 -0.81
N ASP A 541 -13.81 21.88 -0.62
CA ASP A 541 -13.17 20.77 -1.32
C ASP A 541 -13.38 20.92 -2.83
N ARG A 542 -12.31 20.71 -3.61
CA ARG A 542 -12.32 20.81 -5.06
C ARG A 542 -13.17 19.67 -5.66
N GLU A 543 -13.10 18.51 -5.05
CA GLU A 543 -13.92 17.34 -5.32
C GLU A 543 -15.32 17.53 -4.72
N THR A 544 -16.34 17.47 -5.58
CA THR A 544 -17.75 17.63 -5.17
C THR A 544 -18.65 16.47 -5.61
N ALA A 545 -18.17 15.63 -6.52
CA ALA A 545 -18.83 14.39 -6.89
C ALA A 545 -18.21 13.22 -6.09
N PRO A 546 -19.01 12.23 -5.64
CA PRO A 546 -18.49 11.04 -4.97
C PRO A 546 -17.44 10.26 -5.79
N PHE A 547 -17.63 10.21 -7.11
CA PHE A 547 -16.69 9.68 -8.09
C PHE A 547 -16.99 10.29 -9.46
N ILE A 548 -16.09 10.09 -10.43
CA ILE A 548 -16.27 10.62 -11.78
C ILE A 548 -17.26 9.76 -12.57
N LEU A 549 -18.40 10.35 -12.92
CA LEU A 549 -19.34 9.81 -13.89
C LEU A 549 -19.94 10.97 -14.68
N THR A 550 -19.60 11.08 -15.96
CA THR A 550 -20.05 12.20 -16.82
C THR A 550 -21.13 11.76 -17.79
N LYS A 551 -21.86 12.73 -18.36
CA LYS A 551 -22.84 12.46 -19.43
C LYS A 551 -22.21 11.84 -20.67
N GLU A 552 -20.93 12.13 -20.94
CA GLU A 552 -20.19 11.52 -22.03
C GLU A 552 -19.98 10.02 -21.77
N PHE A 553 -19.60 9.63 -20.55
CA PHE A 553 -19.43 8.22 -20.20
C PHE A 553 -20.76 7.47 -20.28
N VAL A 554 -21.85 8.07 -19.79
CA VAL A 554 -23.19 7.48 -19.92
C VAL A 554 -23.63 7.38 -21.38
N LYS A 555 -23.21 8.31 -22.25
CA LYS A 555 -23.49 8.23 -23.69
C LYS A 555 -22.81 7.03 -24.34
N VAL A 556 -21.57 6.70 -23.97
CA VAL A 556 -20.87 5.47 -24.41
C VAL A 556 -21.65 4.22 -23.99
N MET A 557 -22.28 4.24 -22.81
CA MET A 557 -23.10 3.14 -22.31
C MET A 557 -24.47 3.02 -23.02
N GLY A 558 -24.83 3.97 -23.89
CA GLY A 558 -26.10 4.01 -24.61
C GLY A 558 -27.13 5.01 -24.07
N GLY A 559 -26.81 5.78 -23.02
CA GLY A 559 -27.70 6.74 -22.36
C GLY A 559 -28.28 6.26 -21.03
N GLU A 560 -28.92 7.15 -20.27
CA GLU A 560 -29.43 6.87 -18.92
C GLU A 560 -30.50 5.77 -18.89
N ASP A 561 -31.37 5.71 -19.91
CA ASP A 561 -32.44 4.71 -20.00
C ASP A 561 -32.01 3.40 -20.71
N SER A 562 -30.71 3.24 -20.97
CA SER A 562 -30.18 2.10 -21.73
C SER A 562 -29.89 0.87 -20.87
N LYS A 563 -29.91 -0.31 -21.49
CA LYS A 563 -29.47 -1.56 -20.87
C LYS A 563 -28.00 -1.50 -20.42
N GLY A 564 -27.15 -0.76 -21.14
CA GLY A 564 -25.73 -0.60 -20.79
C GLY A 564 -25.55 0.17 -19.49
N PHE A 565 -26.30 1.26 -19.29
CA PHE A 565 -26.26 2.02 -18.03
C PHE A 565 -26.87 1.25 -16.85
N GLN A 566 -27.92 0.46 -17.09
CA GLN A 566 -28.46 -0.45 -16.08
C GLN A 566 -27.39 -1.47 -15.65
N ARG A 567 -26.72 -2.11 -16.61
CA ARG A 567 -25.65 -3.07 -16.35
C ARG A 567 -24.47 -2.45 -15.60
N PHE A 568 -24.06 -1.24 -15.98
CA PHE A 568 -23.06 -0.45 -15.22
C PHE A 568 -23.47 -0.26 -13.76
N SER A 569 -24.74 0.11 -13.51
CA SER A 569 -25.26 0.34 -12.17
C SER A 569 -25.31 -0.95 -11.35
N ASP A 570 -25.71 -2.06 -11.97
CA ASP A 570 -25.74 -3.38 -11.34
C ASP A 570 -24.32 -3.87 -10.97
N PHE A 571 -23.34 -3.68 -11.87
CA PHE A 571 -21.93 -3.97 -11.59
C PHE A 571 -21.37 -3.12 -10.46
N CYS A 572 -21.64 -1.81 -10.46
CA CYS A 572 -21.24 -0.93 -9.38
C CYS A 572 -21.74 -1.41 -8.01
N VAL A 573 -23.04 -1.74 -7.92
CA VAL A 573 -23.66 -2.23 -6.68
C VAL A 573 -23.04 -3.55 -6.24
N ARG A 574 -22.90 -4.52 -7.15
CA ARG A 574 -22.32 -5.83 -6.81
C ARG A 574 -20.86 -5.72 -6.39
N ALA A 575 -20.07 -4.94 -7.11
CA ALA A 575 -18.67 -4.70 -6.80
C ALA A 575 -18.50 -4.04 -5.43
N TYR A 576 -19.31 -3.03 -5.12
CA TYR A 576 -19.29 -2.36 -3.83
C TYR A 576 -19.67 -3.32 -2.68
N GLU A 577 -20.71 -4.13 -2.87
CA GLU A 577 -21.12 -5.16 -1.89
C GLU A 577 -19.99 -6.14 -1.58
N LEU A 578 -19.29 -6.65 -2.60
CA LEU A 578 -18.17 -7.58 -2.42
C LEU A 578 -17.00 -6.95 -1.67
N LEU A 579 -16.70 -5.66 -1.91
CA LEU A 579 -15.70 -4.95 -1.12
C LEU A 579 -16.14 -4.78 0.35
N ARG A 580 -17.42 -4.49 0.61
CA ARG A 580 -17.97 -4.38 1.97
C ARG A 580 -17.88 -5.69 2.75
N GLN A 581 -18.09 -6.83 2.10
CA GLN A 581 -17.91 -8.16 2.71
C GLN A 581 -16.44 -8.43 3.10
N ASN A 582 -15.49 -7.70 2.50
CA ASN A 582 -14.05 -7.81 2.73
C ASN A 582 -13.46 -6.61 3.51
N THR A 583 -14.31 -5.84 4.21
CA THR A 583 -13.89 -4.60 4.88
C THR A 583 -12.73 -4.80 5.85
N ASN A 584 -12.77 -5.87 6.67
CA ASN A 584 -11.70 -6.15 7.63
C ASN A 584 -10.35 -6.21 6.93
N LEU A 585 -10.21 -7.07 5.91
CA LEU A 585 -8.97 -7.20 5.14
C LEU A 585 -8.48 -5.87 4.55
N ILE A 586 -9.38 -5.09 3.95
CA ILE A 586 -9.04 -3.79 3.37
C ILE A 586 -8.48 -2.86 4.45
N ILE A 587 -9.16 -2.75 5.59
CA ILE A 587 -8.72 -1.89 6.71
C ILE A 587 -7.43 -2.41 7.34
N SER A 588 -7.26 -3.73 7.51
CA SER A 588 -6.03 -4.32 8.05
C SER A 588 -4.83 -3.96 7.18
N LEU A 589 -4.95 -4.07 5.86
CA LEU A 589 -3.88 -3.76 4.92
C LEU A 589 -3.47 -2.28 5.01
N PHE A 590 -4.43 -1.37 5.16
CA PHE A 590 -4.12 0.05 5.38
C PHE A 590 -3.54 0.33 6.78
N SER A 591 -4.01 -0.34 7.83
CA SER A 591 -3.44 -0.23 9.20
C SER A 591 -1.96 -0.60 9.21
N MET A 592 -1.59 -1.67 8.50
CA MET A 592 -0.19 -2.08 8.37
C MET A 592 0.69 -1.02 7.69
N MET A 593 0.10 -0.14 6.88
CA MET A 593 0.81 0.92 6.16
C MET A 593 1.04 2.19 7.00
N LEU A 594 0.42 2.35 8.18
CA LEU A 594 0.48 3.59 8.97
C LEU A 594 1.91 4.00 9.37
N SER A 595 2.81 3.03 9.59
CA SER A 595 4.21 3.32 9.92
C SER A 595 5.10 3.63 8.71
N CYS A 596 4.59 3.46 7.49
CA CYS A 596 5.38 3.63 6.26
C CYS A 596 5.70 5.10 5.99
N GLY A 597 4.96 6.01 6.61
CA GLY A 597 5.21 7.43 6.46
C GLY A 597 4.80 8.01 5.13
N ILE A 598 3.75 7.44 4.58
CA ILE A 598 3.06 7.99 3.42
C ILE A 598 2.21 9.16 3.95
N PRO A 599 2.42 10.39 3.46
CA PRO A 599 1.58 11.52 3.85
C PRO A 599 0.10 11.22 3.57
N GLY A 600 -0.80 11.48 4.52
CA GLY A 600 -2.23 11.16 4.38
C GLY A 600 -2.60 9.68 4.59
N VAL A 601 -1.64 8.81 4.91
CA VAL A 601 -1.87 7.40 5.33
C VAL A 601 -0.96 7.08 6.51
N SER A 602 -0.95 7.96 7.51
CA SER A 602 0.03 7.91 8.61
C SER A 602 -0.62 7.91 9.98
N ARG A 603 -1.92 8.16 10.06
CA ARG A 603 -2.67 8.20 11.30
C ARG A 603 -3.91 7.31 11.22
N TYR A 604 -4.40 6.86 12.37
CA TYR A 604 -5.63 6.06 12.42
C TYR A 604 -6.84 6.86 11.93
N GLU A 605 -6.84 8.17 12.13
CA GLU A 605 -7.90 9.05 11.65
C GLU A 605 -8.00 9.06 10.12
N ASP A 606 -6.88 8.83 9.41
CA ASP A 606 -6.86 8.74 7.94
C ASP A 606 -7.67 7.51 7.46
N LEU A 607 -7.76 6.45 8.29
CA LEU A 607 -8.53 5.24 7.97
C LEU A 607 -10.04 5.42 8.12
N TYR A 608 -10.50 6.48 8.77
CA TYR A 608 -11.93 6.75 8.90
C TYR A 608 -12.63 6.93 7.57
N PHE A 609 -11.91 7.46 6.58
CA PHE A 609 -12.47 7.59 5.25
C PHE A 609 -12.91 6.23 4.71
N LEU A 610 -12.05 5.20 4.81
CA LEU A 610 -12.37 3.83 4.37
C LEU A 610 -13.55 3.24 5.13
N HIS A 611 -13.57 3.42 6.45
CA HIS A 611 -14.69 2.94 7.27
C HIS A 611 -16.02 3.55 6.81
N ASN A 612 -16.04 4.87 6.59
CA ASN A 612 -17.23 5.59 6.19
C ASN A 612 -17.63 5.27 4.73
N SER A 613 -16.65 5.17 3.82
CA SER A 613 -16.91 4.87 2.41
C SER A 613 -17.44 3.45 2.21
N LEU A 614 -17.02 2.47 3.03
CA LEU A 614 -17.56 1.11 3.03
C LEU A 614 -18.90 0.98 3.77
N ALA A 615 -19.34 2.01 4.49
CA ALA A 615 -20.64 2.06 5.16
C ALA A 615 -20.97 0.77 5.95
N ILE A 616 -20.06 0.34 6.82
CA ILE A 616 -20.11 -0.94 7.54
C ILE A 616 -21.38 -1.07 8.40
N GLU A 617 -21.92 0.05 8.89
CA GLU A 617 -23.11 0.10 9.73
C GLU A 617 -24.42 -0.16 8.95
N MET A 618 -24.41 -0.01 7.62
CA MET A 618 -25.59 -0.20 6.79
C MET A 618 -25.85 -1.68 6.51
N ASN A 619 -27.11 -2.10 6.45
CA ASN A 619 -27.43 -3.43 5.89
C ASN A 619 -27.30 -3.43 4.36
N GLU A 620 -27.38 -4.62 3.73
CA GLU A 620 -27.22 -4.77 2.28
C GLU A 620 -28.20 -3.93 1.45
N LYS A 621 -29.47 -3.83 1.89
CA LYS A 621 -30.50 -3.07 1.17
C LYS A 621 -30.25 -1.56 1.25
N GLU A 622 -29.83 -1.09 2.42
CA GLU A 622 -29.44 0.30 2.65
C GLU A 622 -28.19 0.65 1.84
N ALA A 623 -27.16 -0.18 1.87
CA ALA A 623 -25.92 0.04 1.13
C ALA A 623 -26.14 0.06 -0.40
N LYS A 624 -27.00 -0.83 -0.92
CA LYS A 624 -27.42 -0.79 -2.32
C LYS A 624 -28.12 0.53 -2.67
N SER A 625 -29.08 0.95 -1.84
CA SER A 625 -29.84 2.19 -2.06
C SER A 625 -28.93 3.42 -1.98
N HIS A 626 -27.98 3.41 -1.05
CA HIS A 626 -26.93 4.42 -0.88
C HIS A 626 -26.07 4.51 -2.14
N PHE A 627 -25.51 3.41 -2.64
CA PHE A 627 -24.63 3.45 -3.81
C PHE A 627 -25.37 3.89 -5.10
N LEU A 628 -26.62 3.47 -5.28
CA LEU A 628 -27.46 3.96 -6.39
C LEU A 628 -27.72 5.47 -6.30
N LYS A 629 -27.81 6.02 -5.08
CA LYS A 629 -27.91 7.47 -4.87
C LYS A 629 -26.61 8.16 -5.27
N LEU A 630 -25.46 7.62 -4.91
CA LEU A 630 -24.15 8.15 -5.32
C LEU A 630 -23.99 8.21 -6.84
N ILE A 631 -24.43 7.18 -7.57
CA ILE A 631 -24.44 7.19 -9.05
C ILE A 631 -25.22 8.40 -9.59
N LYS A 632 -26.42 8.64 -9.04
CA LYS A 632 -27.26 9.79 -9.45
C LYS A 632 -26.64 11.13 -9.08
N GLU A 633 -26.03 11.23 -7.91
CA GLU A 633 -25.34 12.45 -7.44
C GLU A 633 -24.13 12.76 -8.32
N SER A 634 -23.28 11.77 -8.60
CA SER A 634 -22.11 11.89 -9.48
C SER A 634 -22.51 12.35 -10.89
N LEU A 635 -23.53 11.73 -11.49
CA LEU A 635 -24.01 12.06 -12.83
C LEU A 635 -24.59 13.48 -12.93
N ARG A 636 -25.24 13.96 -11.87
CA ARG A 636 -25.85 15.31 -11.82
C ARG A 636 -24.85 16.41 -11.49
N CYS A 637 -23.61 16.06 -11.09
CA CYS A 637 -22.59 17.03 -10.71
C CYS A 637 -22.03 17.77 -11.94
N ARG A 638 -22.54 18.99 -12.18
CA ARG A 638 -22.06 19.85 -13.28
C ARG A 638 -20.65 20.40 -13.05
N ARG A 639 -20.21 20.50 -11.78
CA ARG A 639 -18.89 21.02 -11.42
C ARG A 639 -17.75 20.16 -11.97
N THR A 640 -17.97 18.85 -12.10
CA THR A 640 -17.01 17.94 -12.74
C THR A 640 -16.68 18.35 -14.17
N GLN A 641 -17.68 18.69 -14.98
CA GLN A 641 -17.48 19.13 -16.38
C GLN A 641 -16.76 20.49 -16.45
N PHE A 642 -17.08 21.41 -15.54
CA PHE A 642 -16.38 22.69 -15.45
C PHE A 642 -14.91 22.51 -15.06
N ASN A 643 -14.61 21.64 -14.10
CA ASN A 643 -13.24 21.31 -13.73
C ASN A 643 -12.50 20.72 -14.95
N PHE A 644 -13.11 19.78 -15.69
CA PHE A 644 -12.52 19.20 -16.90
C PHE A 644 -12.20 20.26 -17.96
N ALA A 645 -13.12 21.19 -18.20
CA ALA A 645 -12.89 22.31 -19.13
C ALA A 645 -11.75 23.23 -18.67
N ALA A 646 -11.67 23.52 -17.36
CA ALA A 646 -10.60 24.34 -16.79
C ALA A 646 -9.22 23.68 -16.94
N HIS A 647 -9.14 22.35 -16.78
CA HIS A 647 -7.91 21.59 -17.01
C HIS A 647 -7.49 21.60 -18.48
N ILE A 648 -8.43 21.41 -19.42
CA ILE A 648 -8.15 21.52 -20.85
C ILE A 648 -7.64 22.93 -21.22
N LEU A 649 -8.07 23.98 -20.51
CA LEU A 649 -7.61 25.35 -20.75
C LEU A 649 -6.20 25.60 -20.18
N ALA A 650 -5.88 24.98 -19.04
CA ALA A 650 -4.59 25.17 -18.36
C ALA A 650 -3.42 24.44 -19.03
N ASN A 651 -3.73 23.37 -19.78
CA ASN A 651 -2.79 22.49 -20.49
C ASN A 651 -2.83 22.71 -22.00
#